data_AF-B3RR41-F1
#
_entry.id   AF-B3RR41-F1
#
_cell.length_a   1.000
_cell.length_b   1.000
_cell.length_c   1.000
_cell.angle_alpha   90.00
_cell.angle_beta   90.00
_cell.angle_gamma   90.00
#
_symmetry.space_group_name_H-M   'P 1'
#
loop_
_entity.id
_entity.type
_entity.pdbx_description
1 polymer ?
#
loop_
_entity_poly.entity_id
_entity_poly.type
_entity_poly.pdbx_seq_one_letter_code
_entity_poly.pdbx_strand_id
1 'polypeptide(L)'
;MASFQRPHNRNETEMYQEHYDNEIDKKCKKLGYLTEIKITGNGFKNLDQSFCWSNIPMLAVITGKNGCGKTAVLEAIMRGFREEKENQSSKNSKISSKEGYRSFKGVTIKYATEVPKCHYYSSNFRKNEDLEKTDKTEKKKAVYLLDEPDAHLHTSFVKQLIEIIKTRLVSELGMQVIMTTHCPTTVSLVPNNCVYVMAEHTYRTPTKHSNPLVTKDNIDAMSETDTGNTAKIVKICKADSKGQAIQLLTSEFVHLNLPFRLVFVEGTDDEMFYQMIMNKIIYKRLFMPSIPLKFKSHGYSLRKHPPDECGNITTEDSSRQIIERLVKFCVDPKVADECDDYSLKGFIFGLVDNDNKGESKINNITCLKERYSLENYIYDPVYLYYNLLRRGEVLVSQIKEEINSKLCLQNHPDHLSDFLEGTETKIDILQAIIDNVFDKLAKTIERFIRLSESKDFKDLVSKLKQHLNKLKRMNDQLNEYQKIGEEIKEDLKELKRIYKLNSNQFSKQSNGQGNIQNYIQNNSQNTDQVCVQHNDQGINQSDKQSYIDGQLMRKIKITLETENTKYDTLTERLRNLCKYTDEITDAIKRLKSNQFLRNGDNSKLDFSKSDISLESKVTVSYPIVILKMRGHDLVMFYKETFKNIENCKNMIRFLQSQNFLIPSDLVEVLKELQTSYISV
;
A
#
# COMPACT_ATOMS: atom_id res chain seq x y z
N MET A 1 -0.69 -44.66 -5.35
CA MET A 1 -0.56 -43.32 -5.94
C MET A 1 -1.88 -42.59 -5.71
N ALA A 2 -1.95 -41.73 -4.69
CA ALA A 2 -3.13 -40.92 -4.42
C ALA A 2 -2.90 -39.53 -5.02
N SER A 3 -3.73 -39.18 -5.99
CA SER A 3 -3.72 -37.93 -6.76
C SER A 3 -4.15 -36.74 -5.90
N PHE A 4 -3.26 -35.77 -5.70
CA PHE A 4 -3.61 -34.45 -5.19
C PHE A 4 -4.22 -33.61 -6.32
N GLN A 5 -5.55 -33.56 -6.39
CA GLN A 5 -6.25 -32.51 -7.13
C GLN A 5 -6.25 -31.23 -6.28
N ARG A 6 -5.69 -30.14 -6.82
CA ARG A 6 -5.79 -28.79 -6.23
C ARG A 6 -7.16 -28.20 -6.57
N PRO A 7 -7.93 -27.68 -5.60
CA PRO A 7 -9.13 -26.92 -5.90
C PRO A 7 -8.75 -25.50 -6.37
N HIS A 8 -9.33 -25.08 -7.49
CA HIS A 8 -9.26 -23.72 -8.00
C HIS A 8 -10.22 -22.82 -7.21
N ASN A 9 -9.73 -22.19 -6.14
CA ASN A 9 -10.27 -20.94 -5.58
C ASN A 9 -9.25 -20.31 -4.62
N ARG A 10 -8.65 -19.18 -5.01
CA ARG A 10 -7.52 -18.57 -4.25
C ARG A 10 -7.93 -17.92 -2.92
N ASN A 11 -9.20 -17.53 -2.74
CA ASN A 11 -9.62 -16.83 -1.52
C ASN A 11 -9.88 -17.75 -0.31
N GLU A 12 -10.28 -19.00 -0.53
CA GLU A 12 -10.49 -19.94 0.59
C GLU A 12 -9.16 -20.52 1.07
N THR A 13 -8.24 -20.83 0.15
CA THR A 13 -6.95 -21.45 0.47
C THR A 13 -6.06 -20.57 1.36
N GLU A 14 -6.07 -19.24 1.14
CA GLU A 14 -5.32 -18.28 1.96
C GLU A 14 -5.92 -18.13 3.37
N MET A 15 -7.26 -18.09 3.50
CA MET A 15 -7.95 -18.07 4.80
C MET A 15 -7.72 -19.36 5.60
N TYR A 16 -7.78 -20.52 4.94
CA TYR A 16 -7.49 -21.81 5.57
C TYR A 16 -6.00 -21.95 5.93
N GLN A 17 -5.07 -21.44 5.10
CA GLN A 17 -3.63 -21.44 5.41
C GLN A 17 -3.29 -20.48 6.56
N GLU A 18 -3.88 -19.28 6.60
CA GLU A 18 -3.68 -18.34 7.73
C GLU A 18 -4.26 -18.88 9.04
N HIS A 19 -5.46 -19.50 9.02
CA HIS A 19 -6.02 -20.15 10.22
C HIS A 19 -5.22 -21.38 10.65
N TYR A 20 -4.76 -22.19 9.70
CA TYR A 20 -3.94 -23.38 9.96
C TYR A 20 -2.56 -23.02 10.53
N ASP A 21 -1.87 -22.03 9.95
CA ASP A 21 -0.59 -21.54 10.46
C ASP A 21 -0.76 -20.89 11.84
N ASN A 22 -1.85 -20.18 12.10
CA ASN A 22 -2.11 -19.58 13.42
C ASN A 22 -2.28 -20.62 14.53
N GLU A 23 -2.98 -21.73 14.27
CA GLU A 23 -3.15 -22.81 15.27
C GLU A 23 -1.85 -23.62 15.48
N ILE A 24 -1.08 -23.85 14.42
CA ILE A 24 0.24 -24.48 14.52
C ILE A 24 1.20 -23.59 15.31
N ASP A 25 1.24 -22.30 15.01
CA ASP A 25 2.08 -21.33 15.70
C ASP A 25 1.71 -21.22 17.20
N LYS A 26 0.42 -21.33 17.55
CA LYS A 26 -0.02 -21.43 18.95
C LYS A 26 0.54 -22.67 19.63
N LYS A 27 0.56 -23.83 18.97
CA LYS A 27 1.15 -25.06 19.53
C LYS A 27 2.66 -24.94 19.72
N CYS A 28 3.37 -24.34 18.76
CA CYS A 28 4.82 -24.08 18.86
C CYS A 28 5.18 -23.23 20.09
N LYS A 29 4.30 -22.31 20.49
CA LYS A 29 4.50 -21.39 21.64
C LYS A 29 4.16 -22.01 22.99
N LYS A 30 3.50 -23.17 23.05
CA LYS A 30 3.17 -23.82 24.33
C LYS A 30 4.46 -24.19 25.07
N LEU A 31 4.40 -24.17 26.40
CA LEU A 31 5.51 -24.62 27.24
C LEU A 31 5.83 -26.09 26.89
N GLY A 32 7.12 -26.38 26.68
CA GLY A 32 7.58 -27.70 26.29
C GLY A 32 7.78 -28.65 27.47
N TYR A 33 8.32 -29.84 27.18
CA TYR A 33 8.59 -30.86 28.20
C TYR A 33 9.79 -30.51 29.07
N LEU A 34 10.89 -30.09 28.47
CA LEU A 34 11.97 -29.36 29.12
C LEU A 34 11.48 -27.92 29.35
N THR A 35 11.42 -27.50 30.61
CA THR A 35 10.89 -26.19 30.99
C THR A 35 11.98 -25.22 31.42
N GLU A 36 13.09 -25.73 31.95
CA GLU A 36 14.20 -24.93 32.46
C GLU A 36 15.54 -25.68 32.35
N ILE A 37 16.61 -24.93 32.08
CA ILE A 37 18.00 -25.34 32.30
C ILE A 37 18.73 -24.27 33.12
N LYS A 38 19.49 -24.70 34.12
CA LYS A 38 20.32 -23.87 34.98
C LYS A 38 21.71 -24.46 35.10
N ILE A 39 22.75 -23.66 34.99
CA ILE A 39 24.15 -24.08 35.19
C ILE A 39 24.67 -23.32 36.40
N THR A 40 25.32 -24.05 37.30
CA THR A 40 25.82 -23.60 38.61
C THR A 40 27.21 -24.22 38.85
N GLY A 41 28.05 -23.61 39.70
CA GLY A 41 29.39 -24.13 40.01
C GLY A 41 30.41 -23.82 38.90
N ASN A 42 31.29 -24.76 38.53
CA ASN A 42 32.43 -24.52 37.60
C ASN A 42 32.05 -24.27 36.12
N GLY A 43 30.79 -23.96 35.81
CA GLY A 43 30.29 -23.79 34.45
C GLY A 43 30.18 -25.10 33.66
N PHE A 44 29.78 -25.01 32.39
CA PHE A 44 29.76 -26.13 31.44
C PHE A 44 30.33 -25.69 30.09
N LYS A 45 31.52 -26.18 29.72
CA LYS A 45 32.28 -25.71 28.55
C LYS A 45 32.43 -24.17 28.59
N ASN A 46 31.92 -23.46 27.59
CA ASN A 46 31.97 -22.01 27.47
C ASN A 46 30.76 -21.31 28.15
N LEU A 47 29.95 -22.04 28.92
CA LEU A 47 28.84 -21.48 29.69
C LEU A 47 29.29 -21.23 31.13
N ASP A 48 29.25 -19.97 31.55
CA ASP A 48 29.65 -19.53 32.88
C ASP A 48 28.71 -20.00 33.99
N GLN A 49 29.11 -19.74 35.24
CA GLN A 49 28.52 -20.26 36.48
C GLN A 49 27.08 -19.79 36.78
N SER A 50 26.55 -18.83 36.02
CA SER A 50 25.28 -18.12 36.30
C SER A 50 24.23 -18.27 35.19
N PHE A 51 24.40 -19.21 34.25
CA PHE A 51 23.47 -19.39 33.13
C PHE A 51 22.12 -20.00 33.58
N CYS A 52 21.02 -19.38 33.16
CA CYS A 52 19.66 -19.89 33.37
C CYS A 52 18.78 -19.57 32.15
N TRP A 53 18.02 -20.54 31.67
CA TRP A 53 17.01 -20.38 30.64
C TRP A 53 15.75 -21.13 31.03
N SER A 54 14.66 -20.38 31.24
CA SER A 54 13.35 -20.88 31.69
C SER A 54 12.25 -20.61 30.66
N ASN A 55 11.08 -21.21 30.87
CA ASN A 55 9.90 -21.09 29.99
C ASN A 55 10.18 -21.53 28.55
N ILE A 56 10.88 -22.65 28.39
CA ILE A 56 11.29 -23.16 27.07
C ILE A 56 10.07 -23.73 26.33
N PRO A 57 9.75 -23.23 25.12
CA PRO A 57 8.57 -23.63 24.37
C PRO A 57 8.73 -24.98 23.64
N MET A 58 7.65 -25.44 23.01
CA MET A 58 7.62 -26.62 22.14
C MET A 58 8.53 -26.46 20.90
N LEU A 59 8.71 -25.24 20.39
CA LEU A 59 9.70 -24.92 19.36
C LEU A 59 10.57 -23.74 19.81
N ALA A 60 11.86 -23.98 20.00
CA ALA A 60 12.84 -22.93 20.31
C ALA A 60 13.97 -22.94 19.29
N VAL A 61 14.21 -21.80 18.65
CA VAL A 61 15.29 -21.61 17.67
C VAL A 61 16.28 -20.59 18.23
N ILE A 62 17.45 -21.06 18.63
CA ILE A 62 18.51 -20.26 19.24
C ILE A 62 19.45 -19.78 18.14
N THR A 63 19.62 -18.47 18.05
CA THR A 63 20.58 -17.80 17.17
C THR A 63 21.51 -16.90 17.99
N GLY A 64 22.64 -16.50 17.42
CA GLY A 64 23.66 -15.73 18.13
C GLY A 64 25.00 -15.79 17.43
N LYS A 65 25.95 -14.94 17.83
CA LYS A 65 27.30 -14.90 17.26
C LYS A 65 28.01 -16.26 17.31
N ASN A 66 28.97 -16.48 16.40
CA ASN A 66 29.83 -17.66 16.46
C ASN A 66 30.56 -17.68 17.81
N GLY A 67 30.69 -18.86 18.41
CA GLY A 67 31.41 -19.04 19.68
C GLY A 67 30.66 -18.67 20.96
N CYS A 68 29.44 -18.11 20.90
CA CYS A 68 28.69 -17.68 22.10
C CYS A 68 28.13 -18.83 22.97
N GLY A 69 28.34 -20.10 22.60
CA GLY A 69 27.97 -21.26 23.42
C GLY A 69 26.66 -21.98 23.03
N LYS A 70 26.07 -21.70 21.86
CA LYS A 70 24.82 -22.33 21.37
C LYS A 70 24.85 -23.87 21.43
N THR A 71 25.88 -24.48 20.83
CA THR A 71 26.08 -25.94 20.86
C THR A 71 26.30 -26.46 22.29
N ALA A 72 27.01 -25.69 23.14
CA ALA A 72 27.23 -26.07 24.53
C ALA A 72 25.92 -26.16 25.33
N VAL A 73 24.92 -25.33 25.02
CA VAL A 73 23.59 -25.40 25.66
C VAL A 73 22.89 -26.69 25.26
N LEU A 74 22.88 -27.05 23.98
CA LEU A 74 22.26 -28.30 23.54
C LEU A 74 22.96 -29.53 24.17
N GLU A 75 24.29 -29.52 24.25
CA GLU A 75 25.04 -30.60 24.91
C GLU A 75 24.79 -30.68 26.41
N ALA A 76 24.63 -29.54 27.10
CA ALA A 76 24.29 -29.50 28.51
C ALA A 76 22.92 -30.13 28.77
N ILE A 77 21.93 -29.81 27.92
CA ILE A 77 20.59 -30.43 27.98
C ILE A 77 20.69 -31.94 27.74
N MET A 78 21.40 -32.36 26.70
CA MET A 78 21.55 -33.78 26.35
C MET A 78 22.19 -34.58 27.49
N ARG A 79 23.27 -34.07 28.10
CA ARG A 79 23.90 -34.72 29.25
C ARG A 79 23.01 -34.72 30.49
N GLY A 80 22.29 -33.64 30.74
CA GLY A 80 21.31 -33.56 31.83
C GLY A 80 20.21 -34.62 31.73
N PHE A 81 19.81 -35.02 30.52
CA PHE A 81 18.88 -36.12 30.31
C PHE A 81 19.53 -37.51 30.37
N ARG A 82 20.81 -37.66 30.02
CA ARG A 82 21.50 -38.98 29.99
C ARG A 82 22.00 -39.46 31.34
N GLU A 83 22.36 -38.57 32.26
CA GLU A 83 22.99 -38.97 33.51
C GLU A 83 21.99 -39.18 34.64
N GLU A 84 22.01 -40.38 35.22
CA GLU A 84 21.17 -40.77 36.35
C GLU A 84 21.86 -40.44 37.68
N LYS A 85 21.38 -39.40 38.35
CA LYS A 85 21.38 -39.38 39.81
C LYS A 85 19.94 -39.25 40.28
N GLU A 86 19.31 -40.39 40.54
CA GLU A 86 18.08 -40.42 41.33
C GLU A 86 18.41 -39.96 42.76
N ASN A 87 18.19 -38.68 43.06
CA ASN A 87 17.99 -38.29 44.46
C ASN A 87 16.52 -38.54 44.80
N GLN A 88 16.20 -39.79 45.15
CA GLN A 88 15.03 -40.09 45.96
C GLN A 88 15.26 -39.56 47.39
N SER A 89 15.00 -38.28 47.60
CA SER A 89 14.68 -37.71 48.91
C SER A 89 13.39 -36.90 48.70
N SER A 90 12.19 -37.35 49.06
CA SER A 90 11.82 -38.06 50.29
C SER A 90 10.51 -38.82 50.07
N LYS A 91 10.48 -40.12 50.40
CA LYS A 91 9.25 -40.78 50.84
C LYS A 91 8.83 -40.15 52.17
N ASN A 92 8.09 -39.05 52.10
CA ASN A 92 7.12 -38.53 53.07
C ASN A 92 6.93 -37.02 52.86
N SER A 93 6.25 -36.65 51.79
CA SER A 93 5.30 -35.53 51.80
C SER A 93 4.38 -35.67 50.59
N LYS A 94 3.07 -35.76 50.84
CA LYS A 94 2.06 -35.51 49.81
C LYS A 94 2.15 -34.04 49.41
N ILE A 95 3.02 -33.72 48.47
CA ILE A 95 3.04 -32.44 47.76
C ILE A 95 3.09 -32.74 46.28
N SER A 96 2.04 -32.36 45.57
CA SER A 96 1.85 -32.52 44.14
C SER A 96 2.75 -31.57 43.33
N SER A 97 4.06 -31.75 43.35
CA SER A 97 4.94 -31.02 42.43
C SER A 97 4.77 -31.62 41.02
N LYS A 98 4.09 -30.89 40.13
CA LYS A 98 3.87 -31.27 38.72
C LYS A 98 5.14 -31.26 37.86
N GLU A 99 6.34 -31.03 38.42
CA GLU A 99 7.59 -30.92 37.67
C GLU A 99 8.70 -31.76 38.31
N GLY A 100 9.47 -32.47 37.47
CA GLY A 100 10.67 -33.21 37.86
C GLY A 100 11.95 -32.44 37.51
N TYR A 101 13.08 -32.83 38.09
CA TYR A 101 14.39 -32.26 37.77
C TYR A 101 15.48 -33.33 37.71
N ARG A 102 16.58 -33.03 37.00
CA ARG A 102 17.82 -33.82 36.97
C ARG A 102 19.02 -32.88 37.09
N SER A 103 20.09 -33.34 37.71
CA SER A 103 21.33 -32.56 37.80
C SER A 103 22.59 -33.38 37.57
N PHE A 104 23.57 -32.76 36.92
CA PHE A 104 24.86 -33.34 36.58
C PHE A 104 25.93 -32.25 36.52
N LYS A 105 27.05 -32.43 37.23
CA LYS A 105 28.24 -31.54 37.20
C LYS A 105 27.88 -30.04 37.09
N GLY A 106 26.97 -29.57 37.96
CA GLY A 106 26.55 -28.16 37.99
C GLY A 106 25.43 -27.78 37.02
N VAL A 107 25.08 -28.61 36.03
CA VAL A 107 23.91 -28.46 35.17
C VAL A 107 22.67 -29.03 35.87
N THR A 108 21.57 -28.31 35.88
CA THR A 108 20.26 -28.73 36.39
C THR A 108 19.22 -28.48 35.31
N ILE A 109 18.39 -29.47 35.01
CA ILE A 109 17.26 -29.35 34.08
C ILE A 109 15.95 -29.63 34.80
N LYS A 110 14.88 -28.92 34.45
CA LYS A 110 13.50 -29.19 34.91
C LYS A 110 12.61 -29.63 33.77
N TYR A 111 11.67 -30.52 34.06
CA TYR A 111 10.74 -31.06 33.08
C TYR A 111 9.33 -31.28 33.66
N ALA A 112 8.31 -31.12 32.82
CA ALA A 112 6.92 -30.93 33.27
C ALA A 112 6.12 -32.21 33.59
N THR A 113 6.62 -33.41 33.33
CA THR A 113 5.90 -34.66 33.63
C THR A 113 6.89 -35.81 33.89
N GLU A 114 6.84 -36.87 33.11
CA GLU A 114 7.86 -37.93 33.05
C GLU A 114 9.10 -37.44 32.29
N VAL A 115 10.24 -38.09 32.53
CA VAL A 115 11.50 -37.78 31.84
C VAL A 115 11.32 -38.03 30.34
N PRO A 116 11.32 -36.99 29.49
CA PRO A 116 11.15 -37.18 28.06
C PRO A 116 12.38 -37.83 27.45
N LYS A 117 12.17 -38.63 26.39
CA LYS A 117 13.31 -39.16 25.61
C LYS A 117 14.00 -38.02 24.89
N CYS A 118 15.31 -37.86 25.09
CA CYS A 118 16.11 -36.81 24.46
C CYS A 118 16.91 -37.36 23.27
N HIS A 119 16.73 -36.76 22.10
CA HIS A 119 17.46 -37.08 20.88
C HIS A 119 18.31 -35.88 20.45
N TYR A 120 19.59 -36.09 20.17
CA TYR A 120 20.53 -35.04 19.77
C TYR A 120 21.07 -35.33 18.36
N TYR A 121 20.95 -34.35 17.47
CA TYR A 121 21.44 -34.42 16.10
C TYR A 121 22.36 -33.23 15.84
N SER A 122 23.56 -33.50 15.34
CA SER A 122 24.54 -32.49 14.93
C SER A 122 25.18 -32.93 13.62
N SER A 123 25.44 -31.99 12.73
CA SER A 123 26.12 -32.20 11.44
C SER A 123 27.52 -32.82 11.60
N ASN A 124 28.15 -32.65 12.77
CA ASN A 124 29.50 -33.15 13.08
C ASN A 124 29.57 -34.55 13.70
N PHE A 125 28.43 -35.23 13.96
CA PHE A 125 28.43 -36.59 14.53
C PHE A 125 28.16 -37.65 13.44
N ARG A 126 29.21 -38.40 13.07
CA ARG A 126 29.07 -39.65 12.28
C ARG A 126 28.44 -40.75 13.15
N LYS A 127 27.50 -41.48 12.54
CA LYS A 127 26.73 -42.67 13.00
C LYS A 127 27.29 -43.45 14.21
N ASN A 128 26.43 -43.75 15.19
CA ASN A 128 25.91 -45.11 15.43
C ASN A 128 24.87 -45.13 16.58
N GLU A 129 23.93 -46.09 16.46
CA GLU A 129 23.14 -46.76 17.52
C GLU A 129 22.23 -45.85 18.38
N ASP A 130 20.89 -45.88 18.37
CA ASP A 130 19.93 -46.98 18.22
C ASP A 130 18.66 -46.50 17.49
N LEU A 131 18.40 -47.06 16.31
CA LEU A 131 17.04 -47.20 15.78
C LEU A 131 16.58 -48.61 16.14
N GLU A 132 16.48 -48.89 17.45
CA GLU A 132 15.74 -50.06 17.91
C GLU A 132 14.26 -49.85 17.60
N LYS A 133 13.75 -50.79 16.80
CA LYS A 133 12.36 -51.24 16.64
C LYS A 133 11.32 -50.31 17.26
N THR A 134 10.68 -49.52 16.40
CA THR A 134 9.45 -48.80 16.74
C THR A 134 8.34 -49.81 17.04
N ASP A 135 8.07 -50.03 18.32
CA ASP A 135 6.76 -50.50 18.76
C ASP A 135 5.72 -49.47 18.32
N LYS A 136 4.90 -49.89 17.35
CA LYS A 136 3.76 -49.12 16.84
C LYS A 136 2.64 -49.13 17.88
N THR A 137 2.73 -48.38 18.98
CA THR A 137 1.51 -48.07 19.80
C THR A 137 1.59 -46.99 20.87
N GLU A 138 2.71 -46.29 21.11
CA GLU A 138 2.70 -45.19 22.11
C GLU A 138 3.29 -43.87 21.58
N LYS A 139 2.48 -42.80 21.63
CA LYS A 139 2.93 -41.41 21.43
C LYS A 139 3.87 -41.01 22.58
N LYS A 140 5.15 -41.38 22.50
CA LYS A 140 6.14 -40.97 23.50
C LYS A 140 6.50 -39.49 23.33
N LYS A 141 6.36 -38.73 24.42
CA LYS A 141 6.81 -37.33 24.56
C LYS A 141 8.34 -37.29 24.46
N ALA A 142 8.88 -36.53 23.52
CA ALA A 142 10.32 -36.48 23.25
C ALA A 142 10.82 -35.04 23.07
N VAL A 143 12.11 -34.84 23.38
CA VAL A 143 12.86 -33.59 23.15
C VAL A 143 13.90 -33.85 22.07
N TYR A 144 13.83 -33.10 20.97
CA TYR A 144 14.78 -33.13 19.87
C TYR A 144 15.67 -31.90 19.94
N LEU A 145 16.99 -32.13 19.96
CA LEU A 145 18.02 -31.12 19.95
C LEU A 145 18.69 -31.16 18.57
N LEU A 146 18.56 -30.10 17.78
CA LEU A 146 19.10 -30.02 16.42
C LEU A 146 20.16 -28.93 16.34
N ASP A 147 21.41 -29.32 16.13
CA ASP A 147 22.52 -28.39 16.01
C ASP A 147 22.78 -28.05 14.55
N GLU A 148 22.41 -26.81 14.16
CA GLU A 148 22.53 -26.26 12.80
C GLU A 148 22.06 -27.22 11.68
N PRO A 149 20.80 -27.73 11.75
CA PRO A 149 20.28 -28.70 10.78
C PRO A 149 20.12 -28.14 9.35
N ASP A 150 20.26 -26.83 9.20
CA ASP A 150 20.12 -26.04 7.98
C ASP A 150 21.46 -25.66 7.33
N ALA A 151 22.61 -25.93 7.97
CA ALA A 151 23.93 -25.48 7.52
C ALA A 151 24.30 -25.87 6.07
N HIS A 152 23.79 -27.00 5.58
CA HIS A 152 24.06 -27.51 4.23
C HIS A 152 22.85 -27.51 3.31
N LEU A 153 21.75 -26.88 3.71
CA LEU A 153 20.51 -26.88 2.94
C LEU A 153 20.40 -25.65 2.05
N HIS A 154 20.04 -25.87 0.79
CA HIS A 154 19.56 -24.79 -0.08
C HIS A 154 18.30 -24.15 0.52
N THR A 155 18.10 -22.84 0.31
CA THR A 155 16.99 -22.04 0.86
C THR A 155 15.61 -22.69 0.68
N SER A 156 15.37 -23.37 -0.46
CA SER A 156 14.12 -24.09 -0.72
C SER A 156 13.89 -25.28 0.24
N PHE A 157 14.95 -25.98 0.64
CA PHE A 157 14.88 -27.09 1.59
C PHE A 157 14.84 -26.62 3.03
N VAL A 158 15.41 -25.46 3.34
CA VAL A 158 15.23 -24.81 4.66
C VAL A 158 13.74 -24.56 4.92
N LYS A 159 13.01 -24.06 3.92
CA LYS A 159 11.55 -23.87 4.04
C LYS A 159 10.81 -25.17 4.33
N GLN A 160 11.12 -26.24 3.59
CA GLN A 160 10.52 -27.54 3.83
C GLN A 160 10.87 -28.10 5.20
N LEU A 161 12.12 -27.95 5.65
CA LEU A 161 12.56 -28.37 6.98
C LEU A 161 11.73 -27.69 8.09
N ILE A 162 11.61 -26.36 8.04
CA ILE A 162 10.84 -25.61 9.04
C ILE A 162 9.36 -25.98 9.00
N GLU A 163 8.80 -26.18 7.80
CA GLU A 163 7.42 -26.62 7.65
C GLU A 163 7.18 -28.00 8.27
N ILE A 164 8.08 -28.96 8.05
CA ILE A 164 8.02 -30.30 8.65
C ILE A 164 8.15 -30.24 10.18
N ILE A 165 9.07 -29.43 10.71
CA ILE A 165 9.24 -29.25 12.16
C ILE A 165 7.94 -28.73 12.78
N LYS A 166 7.35 -27.67 12.22
CA LYS A 166 6.11 -27.07 12.74
C LYS A 166 4.92 -28.03 12.65
N THR A 167 4.68 -28.58 11.46
CA THR A 167 3.46 -29.34 11.15
C THR A 167 3.52 -30.76 11.70
N ARG A 168 4.59 -31.51 11.41
CA ARG A 168 4.70 -32.92 11.76
C ARG A 168 5.25 -33.11 13.16
N LEU A 169 6.44 -32.58 13.45
CA LEU A 169 7.10 -32.86 14.74
C LEU A 169 6.37 -32.22 15.91
N VAL A 170 6.09 -30.92 15.83
CA VAL A 170 5.49 -30.19 16.95
C VAL A 170 3.96 -30.37 16.97
N SER A 171 3.24 -30.08 15.88
CA SER A 171 1.78 -30.03 15.90
C SER A 171 1.10 -31.40 15.91
N GLU A 172 1.56 -32.36 15.11
CA GLU A 172 0.96 -33.70 14.98
C GLU A 172 1.53 -34.70 16.01
N LEU A 173 2.86 -34.78 16.12
CA LEU A 173 3.54 -35.74 16.99
C LEU A 173 3.77 -35.24 18.42
N GLY A 174 3.60 -33.93 18.66
CA GLY A 174 3.75 -33.35 20.00
C GLY A 174 5.18 -33.44 20.52
N MET A 175 6.18 -33.35 19.66
CA MET A 175 7.60 -33.39 20.01
C MET A 175 8.09 -31.96 20.30
N GLN A 176 8.87 -31.80 21.38
CA GLN A 176 9.55 -30.53 21.63
C GLN A 176 10.83 -30.48 20.79
N VAL A 177 11.06 -29.38 20.08
CA VAL A 177 12.24 -29.16 19.23
C VAL A 177 12.98 -27.92 19.71
N ILE A 178 14.25 -28.09 20.05
CA ILE A 178 15.18 -27.01 20.36
C ILE A 178 16.31 -27.09 19.34
N MET A 179 16.49 -26.04 18.56
CA MET A 179 17.50 -26.03 17.51
C MET A 179 18.36 -24.78 17.55
N THR A 180 19.57 -24.87 17.01
CA THR A 180 20.48 -23.74 16.80
C THR A 180 20.56 -23.42 15.30
N THR A 181 20.81 -22.17 14.95
CA THR A 181 21.00 -21.76 13.55
C THR A 181 21.89 -20.52 13.44
N HIS A 182 22.65 -20.46 12.35
CA HIS A 182 23.29 -19.25 11.84
C HIS A 182 22.64 -18.71 10.55
N CYS A 183 21.60 -19.36 10.05
CA CYS A 183 20.97 -19.04 8.78
C CYS A 183 19.88 -17.96 8.95
N PRO A 184 20.03 -16.77 8.33
CA PRO A 184 19.00 -15.73 8.36
C PRO A 184 17.66 -16.19 7.78
N THR A 185 17.69 -17.07 6.77
CA THR A 185 16.49 -17.67 6.17
C THR A 185 15.70 -18.50 7.18
N THR A 186 16.38 -19.27 8.03
CA THR A 186 15.70 -20.05 9.08
C THR A 186 15.00 -19.11 10.07
N VAL A 187 15.70 -18.06 10.51
CA VAL A 187 15.12 -17.05 11.42
C VAL A 187 13.90 -16.36 10.82
N SER A 188 13.89 -16.10 9.50
CA SER A 188 12.76 -15.45 8.84
C SER A 188 11.53 -16.36 8.72
N LEU A 189 11.72 -17.67 8.54
CA LEU A 189 10.65 -18.66 8.29
C LEU A 189 10.03 -19.24 9.57
N VAL A 190 10.74 -19.24 10.69
CA VAL A 190 10.27 -19.75 11.98
C VAL A 190 9.16 -18.85 12.56
N PRO A 191 8.18 -19.35 13.35
CA PRO A 191 7.13 -18.52 13.91
C PRO A 191 7.66 -17.38 14.78
N ASN A 192 6.96 -16.23 14.76
CA ASN A 192 7.24 -15.15 15.69
C ASN A 192 7.15 -15.68 17.13
N ASN A 193 8.06 -15.24 18.00
CA ASN A 193 8.19 -15.68 19.39
C ASN A 193 8.85 -17.05 19.64
N CYS A 194 9.26 -17.78 18.61
CA CYS A 194 10.06 -19.01 18.77
C CYS A 194 11.57 -18.77 18.58
N VAL A 195 11.98 -17.53 18.30
CA VAL A 195 13.38 -17.13 18.07
C VAL A 195 13.99 -16.57 19.35
N TYR A 196 15.14 -17.10 19.72
CA TYR A 196 15.91 -16.71 20.90
C TYR A 196 17.31 -16.27 20.49
N VAL A 197 17.82 -15.22 21.10
CA VAL A 197 19.16 -14.68 20.88
C VAL A 197 20.04 -15.03 22.08
N MET A 198 21.20 -15.61 21.80
CA MET A 198 22.24 -15.87 22.78
C MET A 198 23.36 -14.83 22.64
N ALA A 199 23.56 -14.03 23.69
CA ALA A 199 24.52 -12.94 23.71
C ALA A 199 25.36 -12.91 25.00
N GLU A 200 26.63 -12.47 24.87
CA GLU A 200 27.50 -12.15 26.00
C GLU A 200 27.15 -10.75 26.53
N HIS A 201 26.72 -10.65 27.80
CA HIS A 201 26.61 -9.36 28.47
C HIS A 201 27.88 -9.10 29.28
N THR A 202 28.61 -8.04 28.92
CA THR A 202 29.64 -7.45 29.78
C THR A 202 29.00 -6.34 30.61
N TYR A 203 28.87 -6.54 31.93
CA TYR A 203 28.56 -5.43 32.81
C TYR A 203 29.82 -4.56 32.91
N ARG A 204 29.79 -3.39 32.28
CA ARG A 204 30.67 -2.29 32.70
C ARG A 204 30.00 -1.65 33.91
N THR A 205 30.68 -1.64 35.06
CA THR A 205 30.26 -0.79 36.18
C THR A 205 30.09 0.64 35.65
N PRO A 206 28.97 1.31 35.94
CA PRO A 206 28.76 2.65 35.42
C PRO A 206 29.84 3.57 35.99
N THR A 207 30.71 4.07 35.12
CA THR A 207 31.55 5.22 35.48
C THR A 207 30.61 6.39 35.74
N LYS A 208 30.75 6.98 36.93
CA LYS A 208 30.07 8.23 37.32
C LYS A 208 30.17 9.19 36.13
N HIS A 209 29.04 9.71 35.65
CA HIS A 209 28.84 10.48 34.41
C HIS A 209 28.27 9.69 33.21
N SER A 210 27.07 9.15 33.36
CA SER A 210 26.02 9.27 32.34
C SER A 210 24.67 8.92 32.96
N ASN A 211 23.67 9.77 32.75
CA ASN A 211 22.30 9.61 33.23
C ASN A 211 21.66 8.35 32.63
N PRO A 212 21.11 7.41 33.43
CA PRO A 212 20.29 6.33 32.91
C PRO A 212 18.79 6.67 33.04
N LEU A 213 18.08 6.70 31.92
CA LEU A 213 16.67 6.32 31.87
C LEU A 213 16.63 4.78 31.97
N VAL A 214 16.60 4.26 33.20
CA VAL A 214 16.39 2.84 33.49
C VAL A 214 15.07 2.70 34.25
N THR A 215 14.15 1.94 33.66
CA THR A 215 12.88 1.51 34.26
C THR A 215 13.12 0.49 35.37
N LYS A 216 12.26 0.57 36.39
CA LYS A 216 12.44 0.13 37.79
C LYS A 216 12.41 -1.37 38.08
N ASP A 217 12.62 -2.26 37.11
CA ASP A 217 12.20 -3.67 37.28
C ASP A 217 13.32 -4.70 37.51
N ASN A 218 14.57 -4.31 37.80
CA ASN A 218 15.61 -5.29 38.15
C ASN A 218 16.63 -4.73 39.15
N ILE A 219 16.23 -4.65 40.42
CA ILE A 219 17.17 -4.66 41.54
C ILE A 219 16.59 -5.63 42.55
N ASP A 220 17.12 -6.85 42.59
CA ASP A 220 17.18 -7.66 43.81
C ASP A 220 18.21 -8.77 43.64
N ALA A 221 19.03 -8.93 44.67
CA ALA A 221 20.13 -9.88 44.86
C ALA A 221 21.45 -9.57 44.14
N MET A 222 22.37 -8.89 44.84
CA MET A 222 23.63 -9.52 45.27
C MET A 222 24.40 -8.64 46.26
N SER A 223 24.77 -9.24 47.39
CA SER A 223 25.59 -8.72 48.48
C SER A 223 27.01 -8.38 48.01
N GLU A 224 27.51 -7.27 48.52
CA GLU A 224 28.89 -6.81 48.38
C GLU A 224 29.89 -7.86 48.89
N THR A 225 30.67 -8.46 47.99
CA THR A 225 32.07 -8.81 48.25
C THR A 225 32.86 -8.68 46.97
N ASP A 226 33.89 -7.86 47.07
CA ASP A 226 34.82 -7.38 46.08
C ASP A 226 35.83 -8.47 45.68
N THR A 227 35.85 -8.90 44.42
CA THR A 227 37.07 -9.37 43.72
C THR A 227 36.91 -9.11 42.22
N GLY A 228 37.83 -8.32 41.65
CA GLY A 228 37.85 -7.90 40.25
C GLY A 228 38.12 -9.03 39.26
N ASN A 229 37.10 -9.86 39.00
CA ASN A 229 37.04 -10.71 37.82
C ASN A 229 35.76 -10.34 37.05
N THR A 230 35.92 -9.76 35.86
CA THR A 230 34.80 -9.47 34.96
C THR A 230 34.22 -10.79 34.45
N ALA A 231 33.33 -11.39 35.23
CA ALA A 231 32.63 -12.60 34.83
C ALA A 231 31.80 -12.26 33.59
N LYS A 232 32.15 -12.88 32.46
CA LYS A 232 31.25 -12.93 31.30
C LYS A 232 29.95 -13.60 31.76
N ILE A 233 28.80 -13.03 31.40
CA ILE A 233 27.51 -13.64 31.70
C ILE A 233 26.80 -13.83 30.36
N VAL A 234 26.69 -15.09 29.96
CA VAL A 234 25.94 -15.47 28.77
C VAL A 234 24.46 -15.61 29.14
N LYS A 235 23.57 -15.01 28.35
CA LYS A 235 22.11 -15.13 28.53
C LYS A 235 21.44 -15.54 27.22
N ILE A 236 20.36 -16.32 27.34
CA ILE A 236 19.41 -16.53 26.26
C ILE A 236 18.19 -15.65 26.52
N CYS A 237 17.93 -14.73 25.60
CA CYS A 237 16.77 -13.85 25.63
C CYS A 237 15.90 -14.13 24.41
N LYS A 238 14.60 -13.87 24.52
CA LYS A 238 13.72 -13.89 23.35
C LYS A 238 14.07 -12.73 22.42
N ALA A 239 14.06 -12.95 21.11
CA ALA A 239 14.33 -11.86 20.16
C ALA A 239 13.22 -10.81 20.18
N ASP A 240 13.55 -9.51 20.20
CA ASP A 240 12.57 -8.43 20.14
C ASP A 240 11.85 -8.40 18.79
N SER A 241 12.59 -8.73 17.72
CA SER A 241 12.06 -8.94 16.39
C SER A 241 12.92 -9.92 15.58
N LYS A 242 12.33 -10.55 14.56
CA LYS A 242 13.10 -11.32 13.57
C LYS A 242 14.18 -10.47 12.88
N GLY A 243 13.87 -9.19 12.62
CA GLY A 243 14.82 -8.25 12.01
C GLY A 243 16.06 -8.05 12.87
N GLN A 244 15.91 -7.87 14.19
CA GLN A 244 17.03 -7.77 15.13
C GLN A 244 17.87 -9.06 15.15
N ALA A 245 17.22 -10.23 15.19
CA ALA A 245 17.91 -11.50 15.18
C ALA A 245 18.68 -11.74 13.87
N ILE A 246 18.10 -11.38 12.73
CA ILE A 246 18.77 -11.39 11.42
C ILE A 246 19.93 -10.39 11.43
N GLN A 247 19.71 -9.16 11.91
CA GLN A 247 20.75 -8.12 11.98
C GLN A 247 21.95 -8.56 12.82
N LEU A 248 21.73 -9.32 13.91
CA LEU A 248 22.79 -9.85 14.74
C LEU A 248 23.58 -10.98 14.05
N LEU A 249 22.91 -11.79 13.22
CA LEU A 249 23.58 -12.76 12.36
C LEU A 249 24.32 -12.10 11.21
N THR A 250 23.77 -11.01 10.66
CA THR A 250 24.30 -10.30 9.52
C THR A 250 25.24 -9.15 9.91
N SER A 251 25.45 -8.88 11.21
CA SER A 251 26.24 -7.72 11.67
C SER A 251 27.71 -7.80 11.28
N GLU A 252 28.21 -9.01 11.03
CA GLU A 252 29.57 -9.27 10.55
C GLU A 252 29.62 -9.49 9.03
N PHE A 253 28.46 -9.50 8.37
CA PHE A 253 28.36 -9.52 6.91
C PHE A 253 28.34 -8.08 6.41
N VAL A 254 29.27 -7.75 5.52
CA VAL A 254 29.13 -6.54 4.69
C VAL A 254 27.99 -6.82 3.70
N HIS A 255 26.80 -6.30 4.00
CA HIS A 255 25.71 -6.27 3.04
C HIS A 255 26.05 -5.27 1.94
N LEU A 256 26.66 -5.76 0.85
CA LEU A 256 26.65 -5.05 -0.42
C LEU A 256 25.25 -5.15 -1.00
N ASN A 257 24.39 -4.19 -0.66
CA ASN A 257 23.18 -3.99 -1.43
C ASN A 257 23.61 -3.58 -2.85
N LEU A 258 23.01 -4.19 -3.87
CA LEU A 258 23.13 -3.66 -5.22
C LEU A 258 22.78 -2.17 -5.18
N PRO A 259 23.60 -1.29 -5.78
CA PRO A 259 23.33 0.14 -5.77
C PRO A 259 21.92 0.36 -6.33
N PHE A 260 21.14 1.22 -5.70
CA PHE A 260 19.85 1.66 -6.19
C PHE A 260 19.83 3.19 -6.21
N ARG A 261 19.03 3.77 -7.12
CA ARG A 261 18.79 5.21 -7.15
C ARG A 261 17.55 5.53 -6.34
N LEU A 262 17.68 6.45 -5.39
CA LEU A 262 16.56 7.01 -4.65
C LEU A 262 15.97 8.16 -5.46
N VAL A 263 14.69 8.06 -5.81
CA VAL A 263 13.95 9.08 -6.54
C VAL A 263 12.91 9.69 -5.62
N PHE A 264 13.08 10.97 -5.28
CA PHE A 264 12.09 11.69 -4.50
C PHE A 264 10.90 12.11 -5.36
N VAL A 265 9.70 11.93 -4.84
CA VAL A 265 8.42 12.23 -5.50
C VAL A 265 7.50 13.02 -4.58
N GLU A 266 6.50 13.66 -5.17
CA GLU A 266 5.63 14.63 -4.48
C GLU A 266 4.74 13.97 -3.41
N GLY A 267 3.99 12.93 -3.78
CA GLY A 267 3.01 12.30 -2.89
C GLY A 267 3.31 10.83 -2.57
N THR A 268 2.59 10.32 -1.56
CA THR A 268 2.56 8.87 -1.30
C THR A 268 1.93 8.09 -2.44
N ASP A 269 1.00 8.71 -3.16
CA ASP A 269 0.33 8.10 -4.30
C ASP A 269 1.29 7.97 -5.50
N ASP A 270 2.17 8.96 -5.70
CA ASP A 270 3.30 8.90 -6.65
C ASP A 270 4.25 7.75 -6.34
N GLU A 271 4.66 7.62 -5.06
CA GLU A 271 5.52 6.53 -4.60
C GLU A 271 4.90 5.16 -4.95
N MET A 272 3.59 5.00 -4.70
CA MET A 272 2.87 3.77 -5.04
C MET A 272 2.75 3.55 -6.55
N PHE A 273 2.44 4.59 -7.32
CA PHE A 273 2.22 4.50 -8.75
C PHE A 273 3.52 4.21 -9.51
N TYR A 274 4.57 5.00 -9.31
CA TYR A 274 5.83 4.81 -10.03
C TYR A 274 6.50 3.48 -9.65
N GLN A 275 6.39 3.06 -8.39
CA GLN A 275 6.85 1.73 -7.97
C GLN A 275 6.06 0.61 -8.67
N MET A 276 4.73 0.74 -8.81
CA MET A 276 3.92 -0.20 -9.59
C MET A 276 4.40 -0.26 -11.05
N ILE A 277 4.60 0.88 -11.69
CA ILE A 277 5.02 0.97 -13.09
C ILE A 277 6.37 0.29 -13.28
N MET A 278 7.36 0.57 -12.42
CA MET A 278 8.67 -0.07 -12.49
C MET A 278 8.58 -1.60 -12.37
N ASN A 279 7.79 -2.10 -11.42
CA ASN A 279 7.60 -3.55 -11.27
C ASN A 279 7.01 -4.18 -12.54
N LYS A 280 6.10 -3.47 -13.22
CA LYS A 280 5.49 -3.91 -14.47
C LYS A 280 6.44 -3.88 -15.65
N ILE A 281 7.21 -2.81 -15.81
CA ILE A 281 8.24 -2.68 -16.85
C ILE A 281 9.23 -3.85 -16.77
N ILE A 282 9.68 -4.18 -15.54
CA ILE A 282 10.57 -5.31 -15.27
C ILE A 282 9.89 -6.63 -15.62
N TYR A 283 8.65 -6.84 -15.15
CA TYR A 283 7.89 -8.07 -15.40
C TYR A 283 7.67 -8.32 -16.91
N LYS A 284 7.31 -7.27 -17.65
CA LYS A 284 7.12 -7.32 -19.10
C LYS A 284 8.43 -7.37 -19.91
N ARG A 285 9.60 -7.29 -19.25
CA ARG A 285 10.94 -7.25 -19.88
C ARG A 285 11.10 -6.13 -20.92
N LEU A 286 10.37 -5.04 -20.77
CA LEU A 286 10.45 -3.89 -21.67
C LEU A 286 11.73 -3.09 -21.48
N PHE A 287 12.26 -3.15 -20.26
CA PHE A 287 13.56 -2.62 -19.90
C PHE A 287 14.13 -3.43 -18.75
N MET A 288 15.39 -3.82 -18.84
CA MET A 288 16.12 -4.38 -17.71
C MET A 288 16.90 -3.25 -17.02
N PRO A 289 16.57 -2.91 -15.77
CA PRO A 289 17.21 -1.80 -15.09
C PRO A 289 18.68 -2.12 -14.80
N SER A 290 19.60 -1.26 -15.26
CA SER A 290 21.02 -1.33 -14.87
C SER A 290 21.20 -1.03 -13.39
N ILE A 291 20.41 -0.10 -12.86
CA ILE A 291 20.36 0.30 -11.45
C ILE A 291 18.88 0.36 -11.03
N PRO A 292 18.43 -0.40 -10.02
CA PRO A 292 17.05 -0.33 -9.51
C PRO A 292 16.68 1.07 -9.05
N LEU A 293 15.46 1.51 -9.35
CA LEU A 293 14.89 2.73 -8.79
C LEU A 293 14.10 2.42 -7.53
N LYS A 294 14.22 3.30 -6.53
CA LYS A 294 13.40 3.29 -5.33
C LYS A 294 12.77 4.66 -5.17
N PHE A 295 11.44 4.72 -5.17
CA PHE A 295 10.72 5.97 -5.00
C PHE A 295 10.52 6.29 -3.53
N LYS A 296 10.56 7.58 -3.19
CA LYS A 296 10.25 8.04 -1.85
C LYS A 296 9.51 9.36 -1.87
N SER A 297 8.31 9.36 -1.30
CA SER A 297 7.57 10.59 -1.06
C SER A 297 8.30 11.48 -0.04
N HIS A 298 8.27 12.80 -0.25
CA HIS A 298 8.85 13.74 0.71
C HIS A 298 8.07 13.85 2.02
N GLY A 299 6.86 13.26 2.09
CA GLY A 299 5.94 13.35 3.22
C GLY A 299 5.29 14.73 3.34
N TYR A 300 4.21 14.84 4.12
CA TYR A 300 3.54 16.13 4.34
C TYR A 300 4.48 17.10 5.08
N SER A 301 4.71 18.28 4.50
CA SER A 301 5.53 19.32 5.10
C SER A 301 4.84 19.84 6.38
N LEU A 302 5.44 19.61 7.55
CA LEU A 302 4.91 20.06 8.85
C LEU A 302 5.33 21.50 9.21
N ARG A 303 6.06 22.21 8.35
CA ARG A 303 6.52 23.58 8.65
C ARG A 303 5.51 24.61 8.14
N LYS A 304 4.67 25.08 9.06
CA LYS A 304 3.89 26.32 8.91
C LYS A 304 4.85 27.51 9.00
N HIS A 305 4.81 28.45 8.05
CA HIS A 305 5.50 29.74 8.24
C HIS A 305 4.81 30.52 9.37
N PRO A 306 5.53 31.43 10.06
CA PRO A 306 4.89 32.37 10.97
C PRO A 306 3.81 33.18 10.23
N PRO A 307 2.70 33.54 10.89
CA PRO A 307 1.62 34.29 10.26
C PRO A 307 2.13 35.60 9.65
N ASP A 308 1.60 36.00 8.49
CA ASP A 308 1.84 37.34 7.94
C ASP A 308 1.26 38.44 8.87
N GLU A 309 1.52 39.71 8.55
CA GLU A 309 1.02 40.87 9.32
C GLU A 309 -0.53 40.90 9.44
N CYS A 310 -1.24 40.11 8.63
CA CYS A 310 -2.69 39.93 8.66
C CYS A 310 -3.15 38.67 9.43
N GLY A 311 -2.23 37.91 10.03
CA GLY A 311 -2.53 36.67 10.75
C GLY A 311 -2.74 35.44 9.86
N ASN A 312 -2.44 35.53 8.57
CA ASN A 312 -2.53 34.38 7.66
C ASN A 312 -1.30 33.51 7.79
N ILE A 313 -1.50 32.26 8.16
CA ILE A 313 -0.46 31.23 8.11
C ILE A 313 -0.34 30.82 6.64
N THR A 314 0.69 31.31 5.93
CA THR A 314 1.03 30.79 4.60
C THR A 314 1.73 29.46 4.78
N THR A 315 1.05 28.41 4.35
CA THR A 315 1.65 27.11 4.20
C THR A 315 2.28 27.00 2.82
N GLU A 316 3.44 26.35 2.80
CA GLU A 316 3.83 25.42 1.75
C GLU A 316 4.38 26.02 0.46
N ASP A 317 5.71 25.98 0.37
CA ASP A 317 6.39 25.71 -0.89
C ASP A 317 5.67 24.62 -1.70
N SER A 318 5.59 24.79 -3.03
CA SER A 318 4.96 23.76 -3.85
C SER A 318 5.69 22.41 -3.72
N SER A 319 5.00 21.29 -3.90
CA SER A 319 5.60 19.94 -3.80
C SER A 319 6.87 19.82 -4.64
N ARG A 320 6.84 20.31 -5.89
CA ARG A 320 8.04 20.47 -6.72
C ARG A 320 9.18 21.23 -6.04
N GLN A 321 8.92 22.37 -5.40
CA GLN A 321 9.95 23.16 -4.70
C GLN A 321 10.52 22.44 -3.48
N ILE A 322 9.73 21.60 -2.82
CA ILE A 322 10.19 20.75 -1.72
C ILE A 322 11.15 19.69 -2.27
N ILE A 323 10.77 19.00 -3.35
CA ILE A 323 11.63 18.03 -4.02
C ILE A 323 12.92 18.69 -4.52
N GLU A 324 12.81 19.84 -5.18
CA GLU A 324 13.97 20.58 -5.66
C GLU A 324 14.93 20.92 -4.54
N ARG A 325 14.43 21.35 -3.37
CA ARG A 325 15.27 21.61 -2.20
C ARG A 325 15.87 20.37 -1.58
N LEU A 326 15.11 19.29 -1.46
CA LEU A 326 15.61 18.03 -0.89
C LEU A 326 16.74 17.47 -1.73
N VAL A 327 16.53 17.39 -3.05
CA VAL A 327 17.55 16.93 -3.98
C VAL A 327 18.74 17.88 -3.94
N LYS A 328 18.52 19.21 -4.02
CA LYS A 328 19.59 20.20 -3.91
C LYS A 328 20.41 20.03 -2.63
N PHE A 329 19.76 19.89 -1.48
CA PHE A 329 20.45 19.68 -0.22
C PHE A 329 21.35 18.44 -0.24
N CYS A 330 20.93 17.37 -0.91
CA CYS A 330 21.70 16.14 -1.01
C CYS A 330 22.79 16.14 -2.11
N VAL A 331 22.72 17.03 -3.11
CA VAL A 331 23.60 16.96 -4.31
C VAL A 331 24.28 18.29 -4.69
N ASP A 332 24.02 19.39 -3.97
CA ASP A 332 24.64 20.69 -4.22
C ASP A 332 26.13 20.65 -3.88
N PRO A 333 27.03 21.00 -4.81
CA PRO A 333 28.47 21.04 -4.56
C PRO A 333 28.85 21.86 -3.33
N LYS A 334 28.15 22.96 -3.02
CA LYS A 334 28.45 23.76 -1.83
C LYS A 334 28.21 22.99 -0.53
N VAL A 335 27.15 22.19 -0.49
CA VAL A 335 26.85 21.34 0.67
C VAL A 335 27.82 20.16 0.73
N ALA A 336 28.16 19.59 -0.44
CA ALA A 336 29.18 18.56 -0.56
C ALA A 336 30.56 19.03 -0.10
N ASP A 337 30.95 20.27 -0.43
CA ASP A 337 32.19 20.92 0.03
C ASP A 337 32.19 21.12 1.55
N GLU A 338 31.05 21.49 2.15
CA GLU A 338 30.90 21.63 3.61
C GLU A 338 30.94 20.28 4.35
N CYS A 339 30.52 19.19 3.68
CA CYS A 339 30.37 17.85 4.27
C CYS A 339 31.43 16.84 3.79
N ASP A 340 32.36 17.25 2.93
CA ASP A 340 33.34 16.40 2.22
C ASP A 340 32.74 15.17 1.49
N ASP A 341 31.49 15.26 0.98
CA ASP A 341 30.78 14.12 0.37
C ASP A 341 30.13 14.46 -1.00
N TYR A 342 30.79 14.06 -2.08
CA TYR A 342 30.29 14.19 -3.46
C TYR A 342 29.62 12.92 -3.99
N SER A 343 29.47 11.88 -3.17
CA SER A 343 29.08 10.54 -3.62
C SER A 343 27.61 10.45 -4.05
N LEU A 344 26.73 11.28 -3.46
CA LEU A 344 25.27 11.15 -3.60
C LEU A 344 24.72 11.59 -4.96
N LYS A 345 25.49 12.35 -5.75
CA LYS A 345 25.06 12.84 -7.07
C LYS A 345 24.67 11.68 -8.00
N GLY A 346 25.31 10.51 -7.88
CA GLY A 346 24.99 9.33 -8.69
C GLY A 346 23.79 8.51 -8.22
N PHE A 347 23.23 8.82 -7.04
CA PHE A 347 22.24 7.97 -6.36
C PHE A 347 20.95 8.70 -6.00
N ILE A 348 20.95 10.03 -5.87
CA ILE A 348 19.79 10.81 -5.45
C ILE A 348 19.22 11.60 -6.63
N PHE A 349 17.92 11.41 -6.88
CA PHE A 349 17.18 12.04 -7.97
C PHE A 349 15.82 12.55 -7.50
N GLY A 350 15.18 13.38 -8.31
CA GLY A 350 13.79 13.82 -8.13
C GLY A 350 12.97 13.59 -9.39
N LEU A 351 11.70 13.24 -9.22
CA LEU A 351 10.70 13.24 -10.28
C LEU A 351 9.54 14.13 -9.85
N VAL A 352 9.26 15.16 -10.64
CA VAL A 352 8.30 16.21 -10.32
C VAL A 352 7.30 16.44 -11.44
N ASP A 353 6.16 17.00 -11.09
CA ASP A 353 5.16 17.45 -12.05
C ASP A 353 5.73 18.57 -12.94
N ASN A 354 5.17 18.68 -14.15
CA ASN A 354 5.64 19.65 -15.14
C ASN A 354 5.45 21.09 -14.64
N ASP A 355 4.35 21.34 -13.90
CA ASP A 355 4.02 22.62 -13.22
C ASP A 355 4.09 23.87 -14.12
N ASN A 356 4.27 23.70 -15.43
CA ASN A 356 4.64 24.73 -16.40
C ASN A 356 5.87 25.58 -15.99
N LYS A 357 6.75 25.07 -15.12
CA LYS A 357 7.98 25.76 -14.67
C LYS A 357 9.21 25.42 -15.52
N GLY A 358 9.03 24.63 -16.58
CA GLY A 358 10.11 24.13 -17.42
C GLY A 358 10.97 23.07 -16.73
N GLU A 359 12.09 22.72 -17.34
CA GLU A 359 13.07 21.79 -16.76
C GLU A 359 13.71 22.37 -15.50
N SER A 360 14.05 21.49 -14.55
CA SER A 360 14.75 21.92 -13.35
C SER A 360 16.17 22.36 -13.68
N LYS A 361 16.69 23.34 -12.95
CA LYS A 361 18.12 23.74 -13.05
C LYS A 361 19.07 22.70 -12.46
N ILE A 362 18.53 21.70 -11.75
CA ILE A 362 19.29 20.63 -11.11
C ILE A 362 19.18 19.39 -12.01
N ASN A 363 20.30 18.92 -12.55
CA ASN A 363 20.34 17.80 -13.50
C ASN A 363 19.79 16.48 -12.91
N ASN A 364 19.78 16.34 -11.58
CA ASN A 364 19.24 15.20 -10.87
C ASN A 364 17.70 15.22 -10.75
N ILE A 365 17.02 16.20 -11.33
CA ILE A 365 15.57 16.33 -11.27
C ILE A 365 14.99 16.23 -12.66
N THR A 366 14.15 15.22 -12.86
CA THR A 366 13.42 15.01 -14.11
C THR A 366 11.99 15.51 -13.94
N CYS A 367 11.51 16.31 -14.88
CA CYS A 367 10.12 16.74 -14.95
C CYS A 367 9.35 15.82 -15.91
N LEU A 368 8.06 15.59 -15.65
CA LEU A 368 7.18 14.96 -16.63
C LEU A 368 7.10 15.81 -17.92
N LYS A 369 7.45 15.23 -19.06
CA LYS A 369 7.53 15.95 -20.35
C LYS A 369 6.16 15.98 -21.05
N GLU A 370 5.58 14.82 -21.33
CA GLU A 370 4.37 14.70 -22.14
C GLU A 370 3.08 14.97 -21.36
N ARG A 371 3.00 14.58 -20.09
CA ARG A 371 1.83 14.82 -19.24
C ARG A 371 2.12 15.78 -18.08
N TYR A 372 1.08 16.46 -17.60
CA TYR A 372 1.21 17.52 -16.60
C TYR A 372 1.56 16.98 -15.21
N SER A 373 0.78 16.03 -14.72
CA SER A 373 0.96 15.40 -13.42
C SER A 373 0.64 13.91 -13.44
N LEU A 374 0.86 13.25 -12.30
CA LEU A 374 0.49 11.87 -12.06
C LEU A 374 -0.98 11.55 -12.43
N GLU A 375 -1.92 12.43 -12.09
CA GLU A 375 -3.35 12.17 -12.34
C GLU A 375 -3.66 12.08 -13.84
N ASN A 376 -2.90 12.76 -14.71
CA ASN A 376 -3.07 12.63 -16.16
C ASN A 376 -2.73 11.22 -16.65
N TYR A 377 -1.89 10.45 -15.94
CA TYR A 377 -1.64 9.04 -16.24
C TYR A 377 -2.68 8.12 -15.60
N ILE A 378 -3.06 8.38 -14.35
CA ILE A 378 -3.97 7.50 -13.60
C ILE A 378 -5.39 7.56 -14.17
N TYR A 379 -5.87 8.75 -14.51
CA TYR A 379 -7.19 8.99 -15.10
C TYR A 379 -7.12 9.16 -16.62
N ASP A 380 -6.24 8.39 -17.25
CA ASP A 380 -6.25 8.25 -18.70
C ASP A 380 -7.65 7.79 -19.18
N PRO A 381 -8.22 8.37 -20.25
CA PRO A 381 -9.54 8.01 -20.76
C PRO A 381 -9.76 6.51 -20.93
N VAL A 382 -8.74 5.77 -21.36
CA VAL A 382 -8.85 4.32 -21.56
C VAL A 382 -8.99 3.60 -20.22
N TYR A 383 -8.18 3.96 -19.23
CA TYR A 383 -8.24 3.33 -17.90
C TYR A 383 -9.51 3.69 -17.16
N LEU A 384 -9.93 4.95 -17.28
CA LEU A 384 -11.18 5.45 -16.71
C LEU A 384 -12.37 4.69 -17.29
N TYR A 385 -12.41 4.52 -18.63
CA TYR A 385 -13.45 3.77 -19.32
C TYR A 385 -13.59 2.35 -18.76
N TYR A 386 -12.49 1.56 -18.71
CA TYR A 386 -12.57 0.17 -18.23
C TYR A 386 -12.87 0.06 -16.73
N ASN A 387 -12.37 0.98 -15.91
CA ASN A 387 -12.72 1.02 -14.49
C ASN A 387 -14.24 1.22 -14.31
N LEU A 388 -14.81 2.19 -15.01
CA LEU A 388 -16.22 2.53 -14.92
C LEU A 388 -17.13 1.48 -15.58
N LEU A 389 -16.70 0.87 -16.69
CA LEU A 389 -17.41 -0.20 -17.36
C LEU A 389 -17.61 -1.39 -16.41
N ARG A 390 -16.55 -1.80 -15.71
CA ARG A 390 -16.60 -2.85 -14.69
C ARG A 390 -17.58 -2.54 -13.55
N ARG A 391 -17.82 -1.25 -13.28
CA ARG A 391 -18.73 -0.78 -12.24
C ARG A 391 -20.17 -0.58 -12.72
N GLY A 392 -20.46 -0.89 -13.99
CA GLY A 392 -21.80 -0.76 -14.57
C GLY A 392 -22.23 0.70 -14.71
N GLU A 393 -21.29 1.61 -14.98
CA GLU A 393 -21.62 3.01 -15.20
C GLU A 393 -22.42 3.17 -16.52
N VAL A 394 -23.56 3.85 -16.43
CA VAL A 394 -24.57 3.90 -17.51
C VAL A 394 -24.07 4.69 -18.72
N LEU A 395 -23.32 5.78 -18.50
CA LEU A 395 -22.80 6.60 -19.59
C LEU A 395 -21.70 5.84 -20.34
N VAL A 396 -20.88 5.07 -19.63
CA VAL A 396 -19.85 4.21 -20.23
C VAL A 396 -20.46 3.04 -21.01
N SER A 397 -21.60 2.50 -20.55
CA SER A 397 -22.35 1.50 -21.32
C SER A 397 -22.89 2.07 -22.64
N GLN A 398 -23.34 3.33 -22.63
CA GLN A 398 -23.72 4.03 -23.87
C GLN A 398 -22.52 4.28 -24.79
N ILE A 399 -21.37 4.65 -24.23
CA ILE A 399 -20.14 4.79 -25.01
C ILE A 399 -19.76 3.44 -25.66
N LYS A 400 -19.89 2.31 -24.94
CA LYS A 400 -19.66 0.97 -25.49
C LYS A 400 -20.54 0.70 -26.72
N GLU A 401 -21.83 1.03 -26.64
CA GLU A 401 -22.79 0.91 -27.75
C GLU A 401 -22.46 1.83 -28.92
N GLU A 402 -22.13 3.10 -28.65
CA GLU A 402 -21.70 4.10 -29.64
C GLU A 402 -20.46 3.61 -30.42
N ILE A 403 -19.47 3.05 -29.71
CA ILE A 403 -18.25 2.49 -30.32
C ILE A 403 -18.56 1.27 -31.17
N ASN A 404 -19.33 0.31 -30.63
CA ASN A 404 -19.70 -0.91 -31.35
C ASN A 404 -20.43 -0.60 -32.65
N SER A 405 -21.38 0.35 -32.60
CA SER A 405 -22.13 0.76 -33.78
C SER A 405 -21.23 1.47 -34.80
N LYS A 406 -20.31 2.35 -34.35
CA LYS A 406 -19.45 3.13 -35.24
C LYS A 406 -18.40 2.26 -35.95
N LEU A 407 -17.90 1.24 -35.26
CA LEU A 407 -16.84 0.35 -35.75
C LEU A 407 -17.35 -1.01 -36.25
N CYS A 408 -18.67 -1.21 -36.29
CA CYS A 408 -19.31 -2.47 -36.70
C CYS A 408 -18.77 -3.71 -35.97
N LEU A 409 -18.54 -3.60 -34.65
CA LEU A 409 -17.94 -4.66 -33.85
C LEU A 409 -18.95 -5.74 -33.47
N GLN A 410 -18.59 -7.01 -33.66
CA GLN A 410 -19.39 -8.14 -33.17
C GLN A 410 -19.23 -8.37 -31.67
N ASN A 411 -18.02 -8.14 -31.14
CA ASN A 411 -17.70 -8.25 -29.72
C ASN A 411 -16.82 -7.07 -29.31
N HIS A 412 -17.18 -6.42 -28.20
CA HIS A 412 -16.36 -5.38 -27.61
C HIS A 412 -15.35 -6.01 -26.63
N PRO A 413 -14.07 -5.59 -26.62
CA PRO A 413 -13.12 -6.02 -25.61
C PRO A 413 -13.60 -5.70 -24.18
N ASP A 414 -13.65 -6.69 -23.30
CA ASP A 414 -14.14 -6.49 -21.92
C ASP A 414 -13.00 -6.19 -20.94
N HIS A 415 -11.75 -6.47 -21.33
CA HIS A 415 -10.58 -6.24 -20.50
C HIS A 415 -9.48 -5.45 -21.20
N LEU A 416 -8.78 -4.63 -20.43
CA LEU A 416 -7.65 -3.84 -20.90
C LEU A 416 -6.48 -4.71 -21.39
N SER A 417 -6.38 -5.94 -20.88
CA SER A 417 -5.41 -6.95 -21.33
C SER A 417 -5.60 -7.39 -22.79
N ASP A 418 -6.77 -7.16 -23.37
CA ASP A 418 -7.10 -7.67 -24.71
C ASP A 418 -6.37 -6.86 -25.82
N PHE A 419 -5.78 -5.72 -25.47
CA PHE A 419 -5.09 -4.79 -26.37
C PHE A 419 -3.58 -5.00 -26.49
N LEU A 420 -3.02 -6.05 -25.88
CA LEU A 420 -1.57 -6.27 -25.82
C LEU A 420 -0.94 -6.73 -27.13
N GLU A 421 -1.74 -7.29 -28.04
CA GLU A 421 -1.31 -7.73 -29.38
C GLU A 421 -2.10 -6.89 -30.40
N GLY A 422 -1.52 -5.77 -30.81
CA GLY A 422 -2.17 -4.72 -31.60
C GLY A 422 -2.55 -5.19 -33.01
N THR A 423 -3.85 -5.17 -33.30
CA THR A 423 -4.39 -5.18 -34.66
C THR A 423 -4.89 -3.77 -34.98
N GLU A 424 -5.01 -3.39 -36.26
CA GLU A 424 -5.53 -2.06 -36.66
C GLU A 424 -6.87 -1.77 -35.97
N THR A 425 -7.78 -2.75 -35.95
CA THR A 425 -9.09 -2.65 -35.27
C THR A 425 -8.98 -2.33 -33.77
N LYS A 426 -7.94 -2.82 -33.08
CA LYS A 426 -7.74 -2.52 -31.66
C LYS A 426 -7.28 -1.08 -31.43
N ILE A 427 -6.51 -0.51 -32.36
CA ILE A 427 -6.10 0.90 -32.31
C ILE A 427 -7.32 1.80 -32.51
N ASP A 428 -8.19 1.47 -33.46
CA ASP A 428 -9.43 2.21 -33.71
C ASP A 428 -10.36 2.21 -32.49
N ILE A 429 -10.45 1.09 -31.77
CA ILE A 429 -11.23 1.00 -30.54
C ILE A 429 -10.63 1.92 -29.46
N LEU A 430 -9.32 1.90 -29.25
CA LEU A 430 -8.66 2.79 -28.27
C LEU A 430 -8.89 4.26 -28.61
N GLN A 431 -8.73 4.63 -29.89
CA GLN A 431 -8.99 5.99 -30.34
C GLN A 431 -10.46 6.39 -30.15
N ALA A 432 -11.40 5.48 -30.45
CA ALA A 432 -12.82 5.72 -30.26
C ALA A 432 -13.18 5.88 -28.77
N ILE A 433 -12.54 5.14 -27.86
CA ILE A 433 -12.72 5.33 -26.41
C ILE A 433 -12.27 6.74 -26.01
N ILE A 434 -11.06 7.15 -26.40
CA ILE A 434 -10.50 8.47 -26.09
C ILE A 434 -11.43 9.57 -26.59
N ASP A 435 -11.87 9.48 -27.84
CA ASP A 435 -12.71 10.50 -28.49
C ASP A 435 -14.09 10.62 -27.82
N ASN A 436 -14.74 9.50 -27.51
CA ASN A 436 -16.07 9.52 -26.89
C ASN A 436 -16.01 9.99 -25.42
N VAL A 437 -15.00 9.54 -24.66
CA VAL A 437 -14.80 10.02 -23.28
C VAL A 437 -14.52 11.53 -23.29
N PHE A 438 -13.68 11.99 -24.21
CA PHE A 438 -13.38 13.41 -24.35
C PHE A 438 -14.61 14.24 -24.75
N ASP A 439 -15.45 13.76 -25.68
CA ASP A 439 -16.67 14.46 -26.07
C ASP A 439 -17.60 14.73 -24.86
N LYS A 440 -17.81 13.73 -23.99
CA LYS A 440 -18.62 13.92 -22.77
C LYS A 440 -17.95 14.89 -21.79
N LEU A 441 -16.62 14.82 -21.64
CA LEU A 441 -15.85 15.72 -20.79
C LEU A 441 -15.92 17.17 -21.31
N ALA A 442 -15.72 17.36 -22.61
CA ALA A 442 -15.69 18.66 -23.26
C ALA A 442 -17.04 19.38 -23.11
N LYS A 443 -18.15 18.68 -23.36
CA LYS A 443 -19.51 19.20 -23.12
C LYS A 443 -19.71 19.66 -21.66
N THR A 444 -19.16 18.91 -20.71
CA THR A 444 -19.23 19.26 -19.29
C THR A 444 -18.42 20.53 -18.98
N ILE A 445 -17.19 20.62 -19.48
CA ILE A 445 -16.34 21.81 -19.30
C ILE A 445 -16.96 23.05 -19.94
N GLU A 446 -17.42 22.96 -21.19
CA GLU A 446 -18.05 24.09 -21.90
C GLU A 446 -19.31 24.59 -21.17
N ARG A 447 -20.09 23.68 -20.58
CA ARG A 447 -21.23 24.02 -19.72
C ARG A 447 -20.78 24.81 -18.48
N PHE A 448 -19.69 24.40 -17.83
CA PHE A 448 -19.14 25.13 -16.67
C PHE A 448 -18.59 26.51 -17.06
N ILE A 449 -17.97 26.65 -18.24
CA ILE A 449 -17.51 27.95 -18.75
C ILE A 449 -18.71 28.90 -18.88
N ARG A 450 -19.78 28.48 -19.56
CA ARG A 450 -21.01 29.29 -19.70
C ARG A 450 -21.63 29.64 -18.36
N LEU A 451 -21.64 28.70 -17.41
CA LEU A 451 -22.14 28.95 -16.05
C LEU A 451 -21.32 30.05 -15.35
N SER A 452 -19.99 29.94 -15.39
CA SER A 452 -19.10 30.91 -14.73
C SER A 452 -19.20 32.33 -15.29
N GLU A 453 -19.62 32.46 -16.54
CA GLU A 453 -19.78 33.75 -17.21
C GLU A 453 -21.14 34.41 -16.92
N SER A 454 -22.14 33.62 -16.52
CA SER A 454 -23.49 34.10 -16.21
C SER A 454 -23.49 35.07 -15.02
N LYS A 455 -24.32 36.13 -15.13
CA LYS A 455 -24.51 37.10 -14.05
C LYS A 455 -25.06 36.44 -12.79
N ASP A 456 -26.00 35.52 -12.98
CA ASP A 456 -26.70 34.84 -11.89
C ASP A 456 -25.77 33.94 -11.07
N PHE A 457 -24.82 33.25 -11.72
CA PHE A 457 -23.83 32.46 -11.00
C PHE A 457 -22.88 33.35 -10.19
N LYS A 458 -22.42 34.47 -10.75
CA LYS A 458 -21.57 35.43 -10.02
C LYS A 458 -22.32 36.04 -8.83
N ASP A 459 -23.59 36.37 -9.02
CA ASP A 459 -24.46 36.87 -7.95
C ASP A 459 -24.65 35.82 -6.85
N LEU A 460 -24.92 34.56 -7.21
CA LEU A 460 -24.97 33.45 -6.25
C LEU A 460 -23.67 33.35 -5.45
N VAL A 461 -22.52 33.30 -6.10
CA VAL A 461 -21.23 33.15 -5.42
C VAL A 461 -21.04 34.30 -4.42
N SER A 462 -21.44 35.52 -4.79
CA SER A 462 -21.44 36.68 -3.89
C SER A 462 -22.38 36.48 -2.70
N LYS A 463 -23.64 36.07 -2.94
CA LYS A 463 -24.64 35.82 -1.90
C LYS A 463 -24.22 34.70 -0.95
N LEU A 464 -23.69 33.58 -1.44
CA LEU A 464 -23.19 32.48 -0.60
C LEU A 464 -22.04 32.94 0.31
N LYS A 465 -21.11 33.75 -0.21
CA LYS A 465 -20.05 34.36 0.59
C LYS A 465 -20.61 35.34 1.63
N GLN A 466 -21.64 36.10 1.28
CA GLN A 466 -22.35 36.97 2.21
C GLN A 466 -23.02 36.17 3.33
N HIS A 467 -23.76 35.11 3.00
CA HIS A 467 -24.40 34.21 3.96
C HIS A 467 -23.37 33.57 4.91
N LEU A 468 -22.21 33.16 4.39
CA LEU A 468 -21.14 32.58 5.19
C LEU A 468 -20.56 33.60 6.18
N ASN A 469 -20.36 34.84 5.73
CA ASN A 469 -19.92 35.93 6.60
C ASN A 469 -20.98 36.32 7.63
N LYS A 470 -22.26 36.27 7.25
CA LYS A 470 -23.41 36.50 8.15
C LYS A 470 -23.41 35.46 9.26
N LEU A 471 -23.30 34.17 8.92
CA LEU A 471 -23.22 33.06 9.87
C LEU A 471 -22.01 33.23 10.81
N LYS A 472 -20.81 33.50 10.28
CA LYS A 472 -19.61 33.72 11.11
C LYS A 472 -19.74 34.87 12.13
N ARG A 473 -20.61 35.85 11.89
CA ARG A 473 -20.84 37.01 12.77
C ARG A 473 -21.98 36.79 13.76
N MET A 474 -22.81 35.77 13.58
CA MET A 474 -23.95 35.49 14.45
C MET A 474 -23.59 34.60 15.62
N ASN A 475 -24.19 34.90 16.78
CA ASN A 475 -24.06 34.12 18.01
C ASN A 475 -25.39 33.37 18.26
N ASP A 476 -25.35 32.05 18.24
CA ASP A 476 -26.33 31.04 18.69
C ASP A 476 -27.85 31.31 18.61
N GLN A 477 -28.38 31.96 17.56
CA GLN A 477 -29.85 32.12 17.38
C GLN A 477 -30.47 31.13 16.37
N LEU A 478 -31.24 30.16 16.87
CA LEU A 478 -31.83 29.07 16.07
C LEU A 478 -32.75 29.55 14.92
N ASN A 479 -33.58 30.57 15.14
CA ASN A 479 -34.54 31.06 14.15
C ASN A 479 -33.86 31.78 12.97
N GLU A 480 -32.75 32.49 13.22
CA GLU A 480 -32.01 33.17 12.16
C GLU A 480 -31.30 32.16 11.25
N TYR A 481 -30.82 31.03 11.80
CA TYR A 481 -30.21 29.96 11.01
C TYR A 481 -31.20 29.30 10.05
N GLN A 482 -32.44 29.06 10.50
CA GLN A 482 -33.49 28.53 9.64
C GLN A 482 -33.79 29.50 8.49
N LYS A 483 -33.87 30.80 8.78
CA LYS A 483 -34.10 31.84 7.76
C LYS A 483 -32.99 31.87 6.71
N ILE A 484 -31.71 31.84 7.11
CA ILE A 484 -30.58 31.79 6.18
C ILE A 484 -30.61 30.50 5.35
N GLY A 485 -30.96 29.38 5.98
CA GLY A 485 -31.14 28.11 5.28
C GLY A 485 -32.19 28.20 4.16
N GLU A 486 -33.31 28.88 4.40
CA GLU A 486 -34.35 29.11 3.39
C GLU A 486 -33.92 30.12 2.31
N GLU A 487 -33.21 31.20 2.67
CA GLU A 487 -32.63 32.14 1.69
C GLU A 487 -31.70 31.42 0.72
N ILE A 488 -30.82 30.55 1.23
CA ILE A 488 -29.92 29.71 0.43
C ILE A 488 -30.73 28.76 -0.46
N LYS A 489 -31.78 28.11 0.05
CA LYS A 489 -32.64 27.21 -0.74
C LYS A 489 -33.27 27.92 -1.95
N GLU A 490 -33.72 29.16 -1.79
CA GLU A 490 -34.31 29.93 -2.89
C GLU A 490 -33.27 30.40 -3.92
N ASP A 491 -32.10 30.90 -3.49
CA ASP A 491 -31.01 31.27 -4.40
C ASP A 491 -30.58 30.09 -5.31
N LEU A 492 -30.58 28.88 -4.75
CA LEU A 492 -30.25 27.65 -5.48
C LEU A 492 -31.34 27.22 -6.47
N LYS A 493 -32.60 27.48 -6.13
CA LYS A 493 -33.76 27.18 -6.98
C LYS A 493 -33.84 28.10 -8.19
N GLU A 494 -33.43 29.35 -8.03
CA GLU A 494 -33.28 30.32 -9.12
C GLU A 494 -32.25 29.84 -10.16
N LEU A 495 -31.06 29.40 -9.71
CA LEU A 495 -30.06 28.80 -10.60
C LEU A 495 -30.56 27.55 -11.32
N LYS A 496 -31.34 26.70 -10.62
CA LYS A 496 -31.96 25.53 -11.23
C LYS A 496 -32.90 25.94 -12.38
N ARG A 497 -33.65 27.04 -12.25
CA ARG A 497 -34.53 27.54 -13.33
C ARG A 497 -33.73 28.04 -14.53
N ILE A 498 -32.69 28.85 -14.30
CA ILE A 498 -31.81 29.36 -15.35
C ILE A 498 -31.21 28.21 -16.16
N TYR A 499 -30.83 27.13 -15.47
CA TYR A 499 -30.23 25.98 -16.12
C TYR A 499 -31.25 25.11 -16.89
N LYS A 500 -32.43 24.86 -16.31
CA LYS A 500 -33.52 24.12 -16.97
C LYS A 500 -34.05 24.84 -18.23
N LEU A 501 -33.85 26.15 -18.34
CA LEU A 501 -34.19 26.94 -19.53
C LEU A 501 -33.16 26.78 -20.65
N ASN A 502 -31.88 26.59 -20.34
CA ASN A 502 -30.81 26.41 -21.34
C ASN A 502 -30.79 25.01 -21.96
N SER A 503 -31.38 24.00 -21.32
CA SER A 503 -31.65 22.70 -21.98
C SER A 503 -32.76 22.78 -23.03
N ASN A 504 -33.68 23.75 -22.90
CA ASN A 504 -34.85 23.92 -23.77
C ASN A 504 -34.64 24.91 -24.93
N GLN A 505 -33.53 25.66 -24.95
CA GLN A 505 -33.23 26.57 -26.08
C GLN A 505 -32.65 25.84 -27.31
N PHE A 506 -32.23 24.58 -27.17
CA PHE A 506 -31.93 23.71 -28.32
C PHE A 506 -33.15 22.94 -28.85
N SER A 507 -34.30 22.99 -28.16
CA SER A 507 -35.54 22.32 -28.58
C SER A 507 -36.58 23.26 -29.19
N LYS A 508 -36.28 24.56 -29.34
CA LYS A 508 -37.15 25.52 -30.06
C LYS A 508 -36.77 25.62 -31.56
N GLN A 509 -36.69 24.48 -32.22
CA GLN A 509 -36.95 24.32 -33.66
C GLN A 509 -37.64 22.97 -33.89
N SER A 510 -38.83 22.79 -33.32
CA SER A 510 -39.84 21.82 -33.78
C SER A 510 -41.06 21.87 -32.85
N ASN A 511 -42.04 22.70 -33.20
CA ASN A 511 -43.37 22.64 -32.59
C ASN A 511 -44.21 21.58 -33.31
N GLY A 512 -44.88 20.72 -32.54
CA GLY A 512 -45.95 19.84 -33.04
C GLY A 512 -46.50 18.94 -31.92
N GLN A 513 -47.74 19.19 -31.52
CA GLN A 513 -48.47 18.56 -30.42
C GLN A 513 -48.90 17.11 -30.71
N GLY A 514 -49.08 16.26 -29.68
CA GLY A 514 -49.91 15.05 -29.80
C GLY A 514 -49.71 13.95 -28.75
N ASN A 515 -50.63 13.88 -27.79
CA ASN A 515 -50.86 12.91 -26.71
C ASN A 515 -50.47 11.42 -26.93
N ILE A 516 -49.84 10.83 -25.90
CA ILE A 516 -49.65 9.38 -25.67
C ILE A 516 -50.60 8.93 -24.56
N GLN A 517 -51.56 8.06 -24.89
CA GLN A 517 -52.21 7.16 -23.94
C GLN A 517 -52.77 5.97 -24.74
N ASN A 518 -52.38 4.75 -24.32
CA ASN A 518 -52.71 3.41 -24.83
C ASN A 518 -51.57 2.71 -25.58
N TYR A 519 -51.47 1.39 -25.33
CA TYR A 519 -50.50 0.40 -25.81
C TYR A 519 -49.36 0.00 -24.86
N ILE A 520 -49.76 -0.52 -23.69
CA ILE A 520 -49.15 -1.73 -23.13
C ILE A 520 -50.24 -2.81 -23.16
N GLN A 521 -50.23 -3.68 -24.18
CA GLN A 521 -50.71 -5.07 -24.14
C GLN A 521 -50.55 -5.71 -25.53
N ASN A 522 -50.03 -6.95 -25.53
CA ASN A 522 -49.99 -7.93 -26.62
C ASN A 522 -48.87 -7.79 -27.68
N ASN A 523 -47.79 -8.58 -27.59
CA ASN A 523 -47.76 -9.94 -28.14
C ASN A 523 -46.33 -10.53 -28.20
N SER A 524 -46.25 -11.79 -27.80
CA SER A 524 -45.19 -12.75 -28.08
C SER A 524 -45.48 -13.53 -29.37
N GLN A 525 -44.40 -14.02 -30.01
CA GLN A 525 -44.29 -15.16 -30.96
C GLN A 525 -44.20 -14.89 -32.47
N ASN A 526 -43.15 -15.51 -33.03
CA ASN A 526 -42.97 -16.10 -34.37
C ASN A 526 -42.52 -15.27 -35.60
N THR A 527 -41.26 -15.54 -35.97
CA THR A 527 -40.70 -15.99 -37.27
C THR A 527 -40.83 -15.16 -38.55
N ASP A 528 -39.67 -15.12 -39.23
CA ASP A 528 -39.39 -15.03 -40.67
C ASP A 528 -38.97 -13.70 -41.31
N GLN A 529 -37.96 -13.88 -42.15
CA GLN A 529 -37.18 -12.93 -42.93
C GLN A 529 -38.05 -12.08 -43.88
N VAL A 530 -37.66 -10.82 -44.09
CA VAL A 530 -37.30 -10.21 -45.38
C VAL A 530 -37.02 -8.71 -45.16
N CYS A 531 -35.98 -8.22 -45.84
CA CYS A 531 -35.51 -6.84 -45.87
C CYS A 531 -36.57 -5.80 -46.26
N VAL A 532 -36.38 -4.55 -45.78
CA VAL A 532 -36.40 -3.26 -46.53
C VAL A 532 -36.97 -2.11 -45.67
N GLN A 533 -36.14 -1.07 -45.52
CA GLN A 533 -36.41 0.38 -45.30
C GLN A 533 -37.15 0.87 -44.03
N HIS A 534 -36.47 1.84 -43.39
CA HIS A 534 -36.91 2.97 -42.56
C HIS A 534 -38.12 2.79 -41.61
N ASN A 535 -37.88 2.99 -40.31
CA ASN A 535 -38.41 4.14 -39.55
C ASN A 535 -37.98 4.09 -38.07
N ASP A 536 -37.12 5.03 -37.68
CA ASP A 536 -36.82 5.40 -36.30
C ASP A 536 -38.03 6.13 -35.69
N GLN A 537 -38.62 5.58 -34.62
CA GLN A 537 -39.39 6.36 -33.63
C GLN A 537 -39.21 5.79 -32.22
N GLY A 538 -38.31 6.42 -31.47
CA GLY A 538 -38.57 7.05 -30.16
C GLY A 538 -39.08 6.22 -28.99
N ILE A 539 -38.17 5.90 -28.06
CA ILE A 539 -38.49 5.86 -26.62
C ILE A 539 -37.64 6.92 -25.89
N ASN A 540 -38.34 7.70 -25.08
CA ASN A 540 -38.02 9.02 -24.54
C ASN A 540 -36.64 9.19 -23.85
N GLN A 541 -35.87 10.14 -24.38
CA GLN A 541 -34.65 10.72 -23.79
C GLN A 541 -34.94 11.78 -22.70
N SER A 542 -36.20 12.06 -22.37
CA SER A 542 -36.58 13.10 -21.40
C SER A 542 -36.15 12.82 -19.95
N ASP A 543 -35.91 11.55 -19.60
CA ASP A 543 -35.60 11.16 -18.21
C ASP A 543 -34.09 11.08 -17.93
N LYS A 544 -33.23 11.10 -18.97
CA LYS A 544 -31.76 11.07 -18.82
C LYS A 544 -31.12 12.46 -18.70
N GLN A 545 -31.81 13.52 -19.17
CA GLN A 545 -31.37 14.92 -19.03
C GLN A 545 -31.36 15.41 -17.57
N SER A 546 -32.12 14.76 -16.66
CA SER A 546 -32.24 15.11 -15.24
C SER A 546 -31.01 14.75 -14.38
N TYR A 547 -30.02 14.04 -14.91
CA TYR A 547 -29.03 13.32 -14.10
C TYR A 547 -27.76 14.10 -13.75
N ILE A 548 -27.37 15.10 -14.55
CA ILE A 548 -26.15 15.92 -14.38
C ILE A 548 -26.46 17.26 -13.72
N ASP A 549 -27.63 17.86 -14.01
CA ASP A 549 -28.24 18.90 -13.16
C ASP A 549 -28.31 18.43 -11.71
N GLY A 550 -28.45 17.11 -11.55
CA GLY A 550 -28.43 16.39 -10.30
C GLY A 550 -27.09 16.27 -9.58
N GLN A 551 -25.90 16.66 -10.05
CA GLN A 551 -24.65 16.49 -9.24
C GLN A 551 -24.36 17.72 -8.35
N LEU A 552 -24.37 18.92 -8.94
CA LEU A 552 -24.40 20.20 -8.22
C LEU A 552 -25.64 20.22 -7.29
N MET A 553 -26.81 19.88 -7.83
CA MET A 553 -28.03 19.77 -7.05
C MET A 553 -28.01 18.60 -6.07
N ARG A 554 -27.23 17.52 -6.22
CA ARG A 554 -27.14 16.41 -5.23
C ARG A 554 -26.12 16.68 -4.14
N LYS A 555 -25.00 17.35 -4.39
CA LYS A 555 -24.15 17.88 -3.31
C LYS A 555 -24.93 18.90 -2.49
N ILE A 556 -25.65 19.80 -3.16
CA ILE A 556 -26.53 20.80 -2.53
C ILE A 556 -27.76 20.16 -1.84
N LYS A 557 -28.38 19.15 -2.45
CA LYS A 557 -29.50 18.40 -1.87
C LYS A 557 -29.05 17.50 -0.72
N ILE A 558 -27.91 16.80 -0.77
CA ILE A 558 -27.30 16.11 0.39
C ILE A 558 -26.99 17.11 1.51
N THR A 559 -26.52 18.30 1.14
CA THR A 559 -26.26 19.43 2.05
C THR A 559 -27.54 19.98 2.69
N LEU A 560 -28.73 19.77 2.11
CA LEU A 560 -30.01 20.30 2.58
C LEU A 560 -31.00 19.24 3.10
N GLU A 561 -30.92 17.98 2.65
CA GLU A 561 -31.86 16.87 2.97
C GLU A 561 -31.58 16.17 4.29
N THR A 562 -30.44 16.44 4.91
CA THR A 562 -30.25 16.13 6.33
C THR A 562 -30.79 17.31 7.14
N GLU A 563 -32.12 17.46 7.10
CA GLU A 563 -32.84 18.32 8.03
C GLU A 563 -32.67 17.75 9.44
N ASN A 564 -32.37 18.65 10.39
CA ASN A 564 -31.81 18.44 11.72
C ASN A 564 -30.32 18.14 11.75
N THR A 565 -29.50 19.15 12.08
CA THR A 565 -28.69 19.20 13.32
C THR A 565 -27.61 20.30 13.28
N LYS A 566 -27.58 21.14 14.32
CA LYS A 566 -26.50 22.03 14.82
C LYS A 566 -25.86 23.06 13.86
N TYR A 567 -25.58 24.25 14.40
CA TYR A 567 -24.97 25.41 13.73
C TYR A 567 -23.66 25.11 12.99
N ASP A 568 -22.79 24.29 13.60
CA ASP A 568 -21.49 23.92 13.03
C ASP A 568 -21.62 23.19 11.69
N THR A 569 -22.69 22.40 11.52
CA THR A 569 -22.95 21.61 10.31
C THR A 569 -23.30 22.50 9.12
N LEU A 570 -24.14 23.53 9.30
CA LEU A 570 -24.55 24.46 8.25
C LEU A 570 -23.37 25.33 7.78
N THR A 571 -22.58 25.82 8.74
CA THR A 571 -21.40 26.64 8.45
C THR A 571 -20.35 25.87 7.65
N GLU A 572 -20.08 24.62 8.04
CA GLU A 572 -19.15 23.74 7.31
C GLU A 572 -19.66 23.41 5.89
N ARG A 573 -20.96 23.18 5.76
CA ARG A 573 -21.62 22.94 4.47
C ARG A 573 -21.50 24.13 3.51
N LEU A 574 -21.78 25.33 4.01
CA LEU A 574 -21.68 26.55 3.21
C LEU A 574 -20.21 26.85 2.84
N ARG A 575 -19.28 26.60 3.75
CA ARG A 575 -17.83 26.67 3.47
C ARG A 575 -17.44 25.73 2.32
N ASN A 576 -17.94 24.49 2.32
CA ASN A 576 -17.69 23.52 1.26
C ASN A 576 -18.30 23.96 -0.09
N LEU A 577 -19.49 24.56 -0.09
CA LEU A 577 -20.10 25.14 -1.29
C LEU A 577 -19.27 26.28 -1.86
N CYS A 578 -18.87 27.25 -1.02
CA CYS A 578 -18.01 28.35 -1.44
C CYS A 578 -16.69 27.82 -2.02
N LYS A 579 -16.04 26.87 -1.34
CA LYS A 579 -14.81 26.23 -1.81
C LYS A 579 -14.99 25.60 -3.18
N TYR A 580 -16.06 24.84 -3.38
CA TYR A 580 -16.35 24.21 -4.67
C TYR A 580 -16.61 25.25 -5.79
N THR A 581 -17.31 26.35 -5.50
CA THR A 581 -17.50 27.43 -6.49
C THR A 581 -16.21 28.15 -6.84
N ASP A 582 -15.31 28.32 -5.86
CA ASP A 582 -13.98 28.89 -6.08
C ASP A 582 -13.11 27.93 -6.90
N GLU A 583 -13.12 26.62 -6.60
CA GLU A 583 -12.42 25.58 -7.36
C GLU A 583 -12.83 25.59 -8.85
N ILE A 584 -14.13 25.62 -9.15
CA ILE A 584 -14.63 25.73 -10.53
C ILE A 584 -14.12 27.01 -11.19
N THR A 585 -14.27 28.14 -10.51
CA THR A 585 -13.89 29.45 -11.04
C THR A 585 -12.40 29.50 -11.36
N ASP A 586 -11.56 28.95 -10.49
CA ASP A 586 -10.12 28.92 -10.65
C ASP A 586 -9.68 27.90 -11.71
N ALA A 587 -10.33 26.75 -11.81
CA ALA A 587 -10.10 25.80 -12.89
C ALA A 587 -10.40 26.44 -14.26
N ILE A 588 -11.49 27.19 -14.39
CA ILE A 588 -11.84 27.90 -15.63
C ILE A 588 -10.85 29.03 -15.94
N LYS A 589 -10.40 29.79 -14.93
CA LYS A 589 -9.34 30.79 -15.12
C LYS A 589 -8.06 30.13 -15.65
N ARG A 590 -7.67 28.98 -15.10
CA ARG A 590 -6.49 28.21 -15.55
C ARG A 590 -6.66 27.65 -16.97
N LEU A 591 -7.85 27.19 -17.34
CA LEU A 591 -8.15 26.81 -18.73
C LEU A 591 -7.92 27.98 -19.70
N LYS A 592 -8.36 29.19 -19.33
CA LYS A 592 -8.15 30.42 -20.10
C LYS A 592 -6.67 30.81 -20.17
N SER A 593 -5.96 30.81 -19.05
CA SER A 593 -4.54 31.21 -19.01
C SER A 593 -3.62 30.27 -19.79
N ASN A 594 -3.97 28.98 -19.83
CA ASN A 594 -3.18 27.96 -20.52
C ASN A 594 -3.61 27.74 -21.99
N GLN A 595 -4.44 28.63 -22.55
CA GLN A 595 -4.86 28.62 -23.96
C GLN A 595 -5.54 27.30 -24.40
N PHE A 596 -6.27 26.63 -23.50
CA PHE A 596 -7.03 25.42 -23.85
C PHE A 596 -8.38 25.70 -24.51
N LEU A 597 -8.66 26.95 -24.86
CA LEU A 597 -9.92 27.38 -25.48
C LEU A 597 -9.68 27.85 -26.90
N ARG A 598 -10.71 27.78 -27.75
CA ARG A 598 -10.58 28.16 -29.16
C ARG A 598 -10.27 29.65 -29.31
N ASN A 599 -9.32 29.96 -30.18
CA ASN A 599 -9.06 31.33 -30.59
C ASN A 599 -10.32 31.98 -31.17
N GLY A 600 -10.79 33.05 -30.56
CA GLY A 600 -11.99 33.79 -30.97
C GLY A 600 -13.31 33.28 -30.38
N ASP A 601 -13.34 32.12 -29.73
CA ASP A 601 -14.53 31.61 -29.01
C ASP A 601 -14.12 30.99 -27.66
N ASN A 602 -13.97 31.84 -26.65
CA ASN A 602 -13.61 31.46 -25.28
C ASN A 602 -14.70 30.63 -24.56
N SER A 603 -15.80 30.29 -25.23
CA SER A 603 -16.84 29.42 -24.68
C SER A 603 -16.65 27.94 -25.03
N LYS A 604 -15.70 27.64 -25.92
CA LYS A 604 -15.43 26.28 -26.44
C LYS A 604 -14.01 25.82 -26.17
N LEU A 605 -13.86 24.54 -25.89
CA LEU A 605 -12.55 23.90 -25.75
C LEU A 605 -11.84 23.82 -27.10
N ASP A 606 -10.52 23.93 -27.04
CA ASP A 606 -9.66 23.52 -28.14
C ASP A 606 -9.63 21.98 -28.23
N PHE A 607 -9.73 21.48 -29.46
CA PHE A 607 -9.75 20.04 -29.78
C PHE A 607 -8.42 19.60 -30.40
N SER A 608 -7.38 20.44 -30.31
CA SER A 608 -6.01 20.07 -30.66
C SER A 608 -5.60 18.76 -29.98
N LYS A 609 -4.92 17.90 -30.72
CA LYS A 609 -4.47 16.59 -30.28
C LYS A 609 -2.96 16.44 -30.42
N SER A 610 -2.39 15.56 -29.61
CA SER A 610 -1.01 15.11 -29.68
C SER A 610 -0.97 13.59 -29.65
N ASP A 611 -0.09 13.02 -30.44
CA ASP A 611 0.07 11.57 -30.55
C ASP A 611 0.95 11.05 -29.42
N ILE A 612 0.49 9.99 -28.74
CA ILE A 612 1.22 9.31 -27.68
C ILE A 612 1.43 7.85 -28.10
N SER A 613 2.68 7.43 -28.05
CA SER A 613 3.05 6.04 -28.30
C SER A 613 2.90 5.20 -27.03
N LEU A 614 2.42 3.98 -27.19
CA LEU A 614 2.30 2.97 -26.13
C LEU A 614 3.30 1.83 -26.41
N GLU A 615 3.65 1.05 -25.38
CA GLU A 615 4.64 -0.05 -25.38
C GLU A 615 4.69 -0.95 -26.64
N SER A 616 3.59 -1.13 -27.37
CA SER A 616 3.43 -2.06 -28.50
C SER A 616 3.60 -1.45 -29.90
N LYS A 617 4.22 -0.26 -30.04
CA LYS A 617 4.19 0.57 -31.28
C LYS A 617 2.78 0.99 -31.69
N VAL A 618 1.84 1.01 -30.74
CA VAL A 618 0.51 1.56 -30.93
C VAL A 618 0.59 3.05 -30.64
N THR A 619 0.20 3.86 -31.61
CA THR A 619 0.12 5.32 -31.47
C THR A 619 -1.34 5.72 -31.48
N VAL A 620 -1.75 6.47 -30.45
CA VAL A 620 -3.10 7.01 -30.31
C VAL A 620 -3.05 8.51 -30.02
N SER A 621 -4.03 9.24 -30.52
CA SER A 621 -4.06 10.69 -30.48
C SER A 621 -4.93 11.19 -29.32
N TYR A 622 -4.32 11.94 -28.39
CA TYR A 622 -4.99 12.48 -27.21
C TYR A 622 -5.24 13.98 -27.35
N PRO A 623 -6.41 14.48 -26.95
CA PRO A 623 -6.64 15.92 -26.76
C PRO A 623 -5.61 16.54 -25.82
N ILE A 624 -4.99 17.65 -26.23
CA ILE A 624 -3.91 18.31 -25.47
C ILE A 624 -4.37 18.68 -24.05
N VAL A 625 -5.64 19.08 -23.90
CA VAL A 625 -6.21 19.40 -22.58
C VAL A 625 -6.17 18.21 -21.62
N ILE A 626 -6.34 16.97 -22.07
CA ILE A 626 -6.25 15.79 -21.20
C ILE A 626 -4.79 15.56 -20.73
N LEU A 627 -3.82 15.85 -21.59
CA LEU A 627 -2.40 15.65 -21.29
C LEU A 627 -1.83 16.77 -20.40
N LYS A 628 -2.21 18.03 -20.66
CA LYS A 628 -1.55 19.22 -20.12
C LYS A 628 -2.38 19.99 -19.08
N MET A 629 -3.64 19.62 -18.86
CA MET A 629 -4.44 20.23 -17.78
C MET A 629 -3.97 19.75 -16.42
N ARG A 630 -3.97 20.65 -15.44
CA ARG A 630 -3.65 20.34 -14.05
C ARG A 630 -4.50 19.17 -13.55
N GLY A 631 -3.84 18.12 -13.03
CA GLY A 631 -4.47 16.86 -12.63
C GLY A 631 -5.69 17.03 -11.73
N HIS A 632 -5.59 17.84 -10.67
CA HIS A 632 -6.70 18.14 -9.78
C HIS A 632 -7.93 18.73 -10.51
N ASP A 633 -7.71 19.68 -11.41
CA ASP A 633 -8.78 20.32 -12.17
C ASP A 633 -9.41 19.31 -13.16
N LEU A 634 -8.59 18.48 -13.83
CA LEU A 634 -9.06 17.43 -14.73
C LEU A 634 -9.93 16.40 -13.99
N VAL A 635 -9.47 15.91 -12.83
CA VAL A 635 -10.19 14.95 -12.00
C VAL A 635 -11.52 15.53 -11.50
N MET A 636 -11.56 16.83 -11.19
CA MET A 636 -12.81 17.52 -10.85
C MET A 636 -13.83 17.40 -12.00
N PHE A 637 -13.44 17.75 -13.23
CA PHE A 637 -14.36 17.67 -14.38
C PHE A 637 -14.76 16.23 -14.72
N TYR A 638 -13.86 15.27 -14.57
CA TYR A 638 -14.21 13.87 -14.70
C TYR A 638 -15.28 13.45 -13.69
N LYS A 639 -15.16 13.84 -12.41
CA LYS A 639 -16.15 13.51 -11.36
C LYS A 639 -17.53 14.10 -11.64
N GLU A 640 -17.58 15.23 -12.33
CA GLU A 640 -18.84 15.84 -12.76
C GLU A 640 -19.41 15.17 -14.03
N THR A 641 -18.53 14.67 -14.91
CA THR A 641 -18.91 13.98 -16.16
C THR A 641 -19.40 12.55 -15.90
N PHE A 642 -18.63 11.75 -15.16
CA PHE A 642 -18.91 10.34 -14.86
C PHE A 642 -19.16 10.13 -13.38
N LYS A 643 -20.06 9.21 -13.06
CA LYS A 643 -20.34 8.87 -11.66
C LYS A 643 -19.44 7.77 -11.15
N ASN A 644 -19.25 7.75 -9.84
CA ASN A 644 -18.48 6.72 -9.15
C ASN A 644 -17.00 6.65 -9.58
N ILE A 645 -16.39 7.77 -9.91
CA ILE A 645 -14.93 7.80 -10.12
C ILE A 645 -14.22 7.46 -8.82
N GLU A 646 -13.28 6.51 -8.90
CA GLU A 646 -12.46 6.10 -7.77
C GLU A 646 -11.45 7.17 -7.37
N ASN A 647 -10.98 7.14 -6.13
CA ASN A 647 -9.84 7.96 -5.73
C ASN A 647 -8.54 7.41 -6.32
N CYS A 648 -7.47 8.20 -6.22
CA CYS A 648 -6.15 7.88 -6.76
C CYS A 648 -5.67 6.47 -6.33
N LYS A 649 -5.70 6.18 -5.03
CA LYS A 649 -5.29 4.88 -4.47
C LYS A 649 -6.05 3.68 -5.03
N ASN A 650 -7.37 3.81 -5.21
CA ASN A 650 -8.20 2.74 -5.76
C ASN A 650 -7.98 2.57 -7.27
N MET A 651 -7.81 3.67 -8.01
CA MET A 651 -7.39 3.61 -9.42
C MET A 651 -6.03 2.92 -9.58
N ILE A 652 -5.05 3.22 -8.70
CA ILE A 652 -3.76 2.52 -8.69
C ILE A 652 -3.96 1.03 -8.44
N ARG A 653 -4.79 0.61 -7.47
CA ARG A 653 -5.10 -0.81 -7.21
C ARG A 653 -5.78 -1.48 -8.40
N PHE A 654 -6.71 -0.79 -9.06
CA PHE A 654 -7.32 -1.26 -10.29
C PHE A 654 -6.24 -1.50 -11.34
N LEU A 655 -5.39 -0.51 -11.60
CA LEU A 655 -4.29 -0.63 -12.56
C LEU A 655 -3.30 -1.74 -12.19
N GLN A 656 -2.99 -1.94 -10.91
CA GLN A 656 -2.14 -3.06 -10.44
C GLN A 656 -2.71 -4.42 -10.86
N SER A 657 -4.04 -4.59 -10.80
CA SER A 657 -4.73 -5.83 -11.16
C SER A 657 -4.84 -6.09 -12.68
N GLN A 658 -4.64 -5.07 -13.52
CA GLN A 658 -4.82 -5.18 -14.97
C GLN A 658 -3.47 -5.32 -15.70
N ASN A 659 -3.42 -6.03 -16.83
CA ASN A 659 -2.23 -6.02 -17.71
C ASN A 659 -2.33 -4.86 -18.72
N PHE A 660 -2.17 -3.61 -18.23
CA PHE A 660 -2.41 -2.40 -19.02
C PHE A 660 -1.20 -1.96 -19.87
N LEU A 661 -1.47 -1.18 -20.92
CA LEU A 661 -0.49 -0.58 -21.84
C LEU A 661 0.20 0.60 -21.15
N ILE A 662 1.52 0.61 -20.99
CA ILE A 662 2.19 1.77 -20.37
C ILE A 662 2.53 2.81 -21.46
N PRO A 663 2.31 4.10 -21.21
CA PRO A 663 2.74 5.17 -22.11
C PRO A 663 4.28 5.19 -22.27
N SER A 664 4.77 5.34 -23.50
CA SER A 664 6.21 5.25 -23.80
C SER A 664 7.02 6.40 -23.20
N ASP A 665 6.43 7.58 -23.12
CA ASP A 665 6.96 8.77 -22.44
C ASP A 665 7.28 8.49 -20.98
N LEU A 666 6.41 7.77 -20.27
CA LEU A 666 6.68 7.38 -18.89
C LEU A 666 7.82 6.35 -18.80
N VAL A 667 7.88 5.41 -19.75
CA VAL A 667 9.00 4.46 -19.85
C VAL A 667 10.32 5.19 -20.12
N GLU A 668 10.32 6.20 -20.96
CA GLU A 668 11.48 7.04 -21.27
C GLU A 668 11.96 7.83 -20.06
N VAL A 669 11.05 8.49 -19.33
CA VAL A 669 11.38 9.20 -18.08
C VAL A 669 12.03 8.26 -17.06
N LEU A 670 11.46 7.07 -16.90
CA LEU A 670 12.00 6.07 -15.96
C LEU A 670 13.35 5.51 -16.40
N LYS A 671 13.55 5.31 -17.72
CA LYS A 671 14.86 4.95 -18.28
C LYS A 671 15.88 6.07 -18.07
N GLU A 672 15.51 7.33 -18.30
CA GLU A 672 16.36 8.50 -18.10
C GLU A 672 16.86 8.58 -16.66
N LEU A 673 15.99 8.30 -15.67
CA LEU A 673 16.36 8.21 -14.26
C LEU A 673 17.34 7.06 -13.94
N GLN A 674 17.56 6.12 -14.86
CA GLN A 674 18.47 4.97 -14.70
C GLN A 674 19.74 5.10 -15.55
N THR A 675 19.67 5.84 -16.65
CA THR A 675 20.76 6.05 -17.61
C THR A 675 21.42 7.41 -17.50
N SER A 676 20.83 8.37 -16.78
CA SER A 676 21.44 9.67 -16.49
C SER A 676 22.78 9.42 -15.81
N TYR A 677 23.82 9.45 -16.64
CA TYR A 677 25.21 9.35 -16.28
C TYR A 677 25.69 10.78 -16.08
N ILE A 678 26.26 11.02 -14.91
CA ILE A 678 27.14 12.17 -14.72
C ILE A 678 28.41 11.79 -15.49
N SER A 679 28.70 12.53 -16.57
CA SER A 679 30.09 12.63 -17.01
C SER A 679 30.89 13.12 -15.80
N VAL A 680 31.68 12.21 -15.23
CA VAL A 680 32.62 12.49 -14.14
C VAL A 680 33.61 13.54 -14.60
#